data_AF-A0A1V6R658-F1
#
_entry.id   AF-A0A1V6R658-F1
#
_cell.length_a   1.000
_cell.length_b   1.000
_cell.length_c   1.000
_cell.angle_alpha   90.00
_cell.angle_beta   90.00
_cell.angle_gamma   90.00
#
_symmetry.space_group_name_H-M   'P 1'
#
loop_
_entity.id
_entity.type
_entity.pdbx_description
1 polymer ?
#
loop_
_entity_poly.entity_id
_entity_poly.type
_entity_poly.pdbx_seq_one_letter_code
_entity_poly.pdbx_strand_id
1 'polypeptide(L)'
;MEQYDLLLIVDASNNRNCYIGSLTALLTKIISISADTGCFSRIGVLAYRDYRANSVLEWSGWLNQGQNESPQEPHPDLIAFAKRLRKNGRRNRGEGVETALAKACQVMRADAKTLIFLYAETCPTASYSYGSSWYQPKNEDPLMAPRSYSGYGPAFVDWVSACNTLRGRPKQAQVFGILNKSMISWNFDWYIYLCTRTYGACVHVKSHLARDIVKVTVDLLLAWMGVDKAPSASDKGQAGDISAELLNYISVREIDSLENEESLRTIPYSSIDPRVWGEESGNITRVKLTADVMKNYVSKRTAPMSDFTEEITSMINSVPDTEMYPCVFLDPTLSFASKRYGAEDRENRPISTLTQSELLQIGRCCNPGVLRRFGAILTRLTVVTSAREMPDHISSISTDHVAKIPLVLSSEKYNRQSWKVLLHTIVPGTKLPARSAALLAALSLQMGIVPLIKVAEQEMLAFKDKWNDPAIPQTWNVGCLTLLLDADEAHQKQQDMGLIMTRSRILNPADRDLFDRLKINPIGFKYNTRISRTTSDMSRVQGSRDNDEDHVKQNKSPAPTVQYNKCSNRIIWPEEYRTSLFKESDFICPLCTSGYGPTTELTVTPYKLFAENTFSWLVQGANYQGKWPHRNESIFQIISAMGTEGVLSGINFFPSSEPQLRYNGKPIRNSKKIISTLQNIVKRSKTSDDKCSLCFSASHYSHLLAACGRDGCFQQMCVSCLMGWYMHNSAGRVINTAVLRCPFCRRYPTLPLVKKYRPGTQRVKDITKAVRGNGKFIYAWCYECDTAKEVIGESCIRAEPLELTGWVCDQCNEVIMSERRERWRRRRRD
;
A
#
# COMPACT_ATOMS: atom_id res chain seq x y z
N MET A 1 -15.76 22.45 -9.48
CA MET A 1 -15.13 21.13 -9.29
C MET A 1 -16.21 20.18 -8.76
N GLU A 2 -16.41 19.01 -9.37
CA GLU A 2 -17.47 18.07 -8.97
C GLU A 2 -17.11 17.44 -7.60
N GLN A 3 -17.86 17.81 -6.56
CA GLN A 3 -17.63 17.36 -5.19
C GLN A 3 -18.29 16.01 -4.94
N TYR A 4 -17.60 15.14 -4.20
CA TYR A 4 -18.12 13.84 -3.82
C TYR A 4 -18.13 13.70 -2.29
N ASP A 5 -19.22 13.16 -1.75
CA ASP A 5 -19.32 12.71 -0.36
C ASP A 5 -19.34 11.18 -0.32
N LEU A 6 -18.85 10.56 0.75
CA LEU A 6 -18.85 9.10 0.92
C LEU A 6 -19.73 8.68 2.10
N LEU A 7 -20.74 7.85 1.82
CA LEU A 7 -21.64 7.30 2.83
C LEU A 7 -21.52 5.77 2.90
N LEU A 8 -21.19 5.23 4.07
CA LEU A 8 -21.26 3.79 4.33
C LEU A 8 -22.61 3.47 4.98
N ILE A 9 -23.46 2.70 4.30
CA ILE A 9 -24.73 2.21 4.86
C ILE A 9 -24.55 0.75 5.26
N VAL A 10 -24.67 0.45 6.55
CA VAL A 10 -24.27 -0.84 7.11
C VAL A 10 -25.45 -1.54 7.78
N ASP A 11 -25.78 -2.73 7.31
CA ASP A 11 -26.68 -3.63 8.03
C ASP A 11 -26.06 -4.06 9.37
N ALA A 12 -26.78 -3.82 10.46
CA ALA A 12 -26.42 -4.16 11.83
C ALA A 12 -27.41 -5.15 12.48
N SER A 13 -28.31 -5.76 11.70
CA SER A 13 -29.44 -6.56 12.18
C SER A 13 -29.04 -7.93 12.75
N ASN A 14 -27.98 -8.55 12.22
CA ASN A 14 -27.65 -9.95 12.50
C ASN A 14 -26.36 -10.14 13.30
N ASN A 15 -26.40 -10.94 14.37
CA ASN A 15 -25.21 -11.28 15.16
C ASN A 15 -24.10 -12.00 14.37
N ARG A 16 -24.45 -12.73 13.30
CA ARG A 16 -23.48 -13.40 12.42
C ARG A 16 -22.87 -12.48 11.36
N ASN A 17 -23.31 -11.23 11.29
CA ASN A 17 -22.85 -10.25 10.32
C ASN A 17 -21.38 -9.86 10.56
N CYS A 18 -20.60 -9.84 9.48
CA CYS A 18 -19.16 -9.53 9.46
C CYS A 18 -18.86 -8.07 9.04
N TYR A 19 -19.86 -7.27 8.68
CA TYR A 19 -19.75 -5.85 8.35
C TYR A 19 -19.34 -5.01 9.55
N ILE A 20 -20.02 -5.14 10.71
CA ILE A 20 -19.61 -4.41 11.93
C ILE A 20 -18.15 -4.76 12.33
N GLY A 21 -17.78 -6.04 12.20
CA GLY A 21 -16.41 -6.50 12.49
C GLY A 21 -15.37 -6.03 11.47
N SER A 22 -15.77 -5.66 10.25
CA SER A 22 -14.88 -5.08 9.23
C SER A 22 -14.87 -3.55 9.23
N LEU A 23 -15.91 -2.91 9.73
CA LEU A 23 -16.15 -1.47 9.60
C LEU A 23 -15.02 -0.62 10.21
N THR A 24 -14.48 -1.01 11.37
CA THR A 24 -13.36 -0.30 11.99
C THR A 24 -12.12 -0.33 11.09
N ALA A 25 -11.73 -1.51 10.60
CA ALA A 25 -10.58 -1.66 9.72
C ALA A 25 -10.79 -1.00 8.35
N LEU A 26 -12.04 -1.01 7.86
CA LEU A 26 -12.42 -0.36 6.61
C LEU A 26 -12.32 1.16 6.73
N LEU A 27 -12.92 1.75 7.76
CA LEU A 27 -12.90 3.21 7.99
C LEU A 27 -11.48 3.74 8.12
N THR A 28 -10.60 3.04 8.85
CA THR A 28 -9.18 3.44 8.94
C THR A 28 -8.53 3.55 7.56
N LYS A 29 -8.83 2.62 6.64
CA LYS A 29 -8.30 2.65 5.27
C LYS A 29 -8.97 3.71 4.40
N ILE A 30 -10.28 3.88 4.52
CA ILE A 30 -11.04 4.85 3.72
C ILE A 30 -10.68 6.29 4.10
N ILE A 31 -10.62 6.60 5.40
CA ILE A 31 -10.21 7.92 5.90
C ILE A 31 -8.80 8.24 5.40
N SER A 32 -7.88 7.27 5.46
CA SER A 32 -6.55 7.39 4.85
C SER A 32 -6.62 7.71 3.35
N ILE A 33 -7.34 6.92 2.56
CA ILE A 33 -7.41 7.08 1.11
C ILE A 33 -8.00 8.46 0.77
N SER A 34 -9.03 8.88 1.49
CA SER A 34 -9.68 10.17 1.31
C SER A 34 -8.73 11.33 1.62
N ALA A 35 -8.02 11.28 2.75
CA ALA A 35 -7.04 12.30 3.13
C ALA A 35 -5.88 12.41 2.12
N ASP A 36 -5.42 11.27 1.59
CA ASP A 36 -4.30 11.23 0.63
C ASP A 36 -4.67 11.74 -0.76
N THR A 37 -5.95 11.64 -1.15
CA THR A 37 -6.37 11.91 -2.54
C THR A 37 -7.35 13.06 -2.68
N GLY A 38 -7.92 13.55 -1.58
CA GLY A 38 -8.98 14.55 -1.61
C GLY A 38 -10.22 14.08 -2.39
N CYS A 39 -10.43 12.77 -2.51
CA CYS A 39 -11.51 12.23 -3.35
C CYS A 39 -12.91 12.44 -2.75
N PHE A 40 -13.01 12.65 -1.43
CA PHE A 40 -14.26 12.99 -0.75
C PHE A 40 -14.12 14.23 0.11
N SER A 41 -15.14 15.08 0.10
CA SER A 41 -15.25 16.23 0.99
C SER A 41 -15.66 15.80 2.39
N ARG A 42 -16.55 14.80 2.49
CA ARG A 42 -17.11 14.31 3.75
C ARG A 42 -17.28 12.80 3.74
N ILE A 43 -17.14 12.18 4.92
CA ILE A 43 -17.34 10.74 5.12
C ILE A 43 -18.36 10.52 6.24
N GLY A 44 -19.32 9.63 6.04
CA GLY A 44 -20.35 9.31 7.03
C GLY A 44 -20.66 7.82 7.08
N VAL A 45 -21.23 7.40 8.21
CA VAL A 45 -21.65 6.02 8.47
C VAL A 45 -23.08 6.02 9.00
N LEU A 46 -23.95 5.30 8.31
CA LEU A 46 -25.33 5.06 8.69
C LEU A 46 -25.53 3.57 8.92
N ALA A 47 -25.77 3.17 10.17
CA ALA A 47 -26.12 1.80 10.50
C ALA A 47 -27.64 1.66 10.52
N TYR A 48 -28.17 0.58 9.94
CA TYR A 48 -29.59 0.26 9.97
C TYR A 48 -29.84 -1.13 10.53
N ARG A 49 -31.05 -1.33 11.07
CA ARG A 49 -31.50 -2.60 11.65
C ARG A 49 -32.90 -2.95 11.17
N ASP A 50 -33.41 -4.10 11.59
CA ASP A 50 -34.82 -4.45 11.44
C ASP A 50 -35.74 -3.48 12.20
N TYR A 51 -36.99 -3.39 11.77
CA TYR A 51 -38.01 -2.51 12.37
C TYR A 51 -38.43 -2.91 13.80
N ARG A 52 -37.99 -4.07 14.31
CA ARG A 52 -38.25 -4.52 15.69
C ARG A 52 -37.11 -4.18 16.65
N ALA A 53 -36.05 -3.54 16.15
CA ALA A 53 -34.97 -3.01 16.96
C ALA A 53 -35.42 -1.80 17.79
N ASN A 54 -34.88 -1.66 19.00
CA ASN A 54 -35.07 -0.46 19.84
C ASN A 54 -34.61 0.83 19.14
N SER A 55 -33.67 0.71 18.20
CA SER A 55 -33.26 1.79 17.30
C SER A 55 -33.01 1.22 15.90
N VAL A 56 -33.85 1.64 14.95
CA VAL A 56 -33.78 1.23 13.55
C VAL A 56 -32.60 1.87 12.83
N LEU A 57 -32.22 3.10 13.20
CA LEU A 57 -31.13 3.85 12.58
C LEU A 57 -30.16 4.43 13.60
N GLU A 58 -28.86 4.32 13.32
CA GLU A 58 -27.82 5.08 14.00
C GLU A 58 -26.97 5.82 12.97
N TRP A 59 -26.85 7.14 13.14
CA TRP A 59 -26.13 8.02 12.21
C TRP A 59 -24.88 8.60 12.87
N SER A 60 -23.74 8.58 12.18
CA SER A 60 -22.49 9.09 12.72
C SER A 60 -22.33 10.60 12.65
N GLY A 61 -23.07 11.28 11.78
CA GLY A 61 -22.69 12.61 11.31
C GLY A 61 -21.67 12.55 10.18
N TRP A 62 -21.40 13.71 9.57
CA TRP A 62 -20.42 13.86 8.50
C TRP A 62 -19.05 14.27 9.07
N LEU A 63 -18.01 13.51 8.75
CA LEU A 63 -16.61 13.87 8.99
C LEU A 63 -16.08 14.67 7.80
N ASN A 64 -15.82 15.96 7.98
CA ASN A 64 -15.21 16.82 6.96
C ASN A 64 -13.71 16.52 6.78
N GLN A 65 -13.20 16.58 5.55
CA GLN A 65 -11.81 16.28 5.18
C GLN A 65 -10.96 17.53 4.83
N GLY A 66 -11.53 18.74 4.88
CA GLY A 66 -10.88 20.00 4.47
C GLY A 66 -10.43 20.91 5.63
N GLN A 67 -9.46 21.81 5.36
CA GLN A 67 -8.87 22.76 6.33
C GLN A 67 -9.61 24.11 6.48
N ASN A 68 -10.66 24.37 5.68
CA ASN A 68 -11.37 25.66 5.73
C ASN A 68 -12.74 25.52 6.42
N GLU A 69 -12.79 26.08 7.64
CA GLU A 69 -13.90 26.79 8.32
C GLU A 69 -14.62 26.18 9.54
N SER A 70 -14.81 27.10 10.50
CA SER A 70 -15.77 27.22 11.62
C SER A 70 -15.72 26.20 12.79
N PRO A 71 -15.26 26.62 14.00
CA PRO A 71 -15.17 25.78 15.21
C PRO A 71 -16.49 25.30 15.84
N GLN A 72 -17.64 25.44 15.16
CA GLN A 72 -18.95 25.38 15.83
C GLN A 72 -19.64 24.00 15.83
N GLU A 73 -19.17 23.00 15.07
CA GLU A 73 -19.72 21.64 15.14
C GLU A 73 -18.68 20.61 15.61
N PRO A 74 -18.98 19.78 16.63
CA PRO A 74 -18.08 18.73 17.08
C PRO A 74 -17.90 17.69 15.97
N HIS A 75 -16.64 17.50 15.53
CA HIS A 75 -16.31 16.49 14.52
C HIS A 75 -16.63 15.07 15.01
N PRO A 76 -17.38 14.26 14.25
CA PRO A 76 -17.70 12.91 14.67
C PRO A 76 -16.50 11.97 14.53
N ASP A 77 -16.17 11.24 15.60
CA ASP A 77 -15.22 10.14 15.54
C ASP A 77 -15.89 8.89 14.94
N LEU A 78 -15.67 8.67 13.64
CA LEU A 78 -16.22 7.52 12.91
C LEU A 78 -15.69 6.17 13.43
N ILE A 79 -14.48 6.12 13.97
CA ILE A 79 -13.88 4.90 14.51
C ILE A 79 -14.52 4.55 15.84
N ALA A 80 -14.71 5.53 16.72
CA ALA A 80 -15.47 5.37 17.95
C ALA A 80 -16.94 5.00 17.65
N PHE A 81 -17.55 5.60 16.62
CA PHE A 81 -18.87 5.23 16.12
C PHE A 81 -18.92 3.75 15.71
N ALA A 82 -17.97 3.28 14.91
CA ALA A 82 -17.96 1.87 14.49
C ALA A 82 -17.77 0.90 15.67
N LYS A 83 -16.97 1.25 16.67
CA LYS A 83 -16.71 0.41 17.86
C LYS A 83 -17.93 0.30 18.80
N ARG A 84 -18.76 1.33 18.88
CA ARG A 84 -19.94 1.33 19.77
C ARG A 84 -21.15 0.59 19.18
N LEU A 85 -21.19 0.39 17.85
CA LEU A 85 -22.30 -0.30 17.20
C LEU A 85 -22.48 -1.72 17.78
N ARG A 86 -23.67 -1.98 18.31
CA ARG A 86 -24.07 -3.30 18.80
C ARG A 86 -24.84 -4.06 17.72
N LYS A 87 -24.59 -5.37 17.66
CA LYS A 87 -25.35 -6.31 16.84
C LYS A 87 -26.67 -6.63 17.55
N ASN A 88 -27.76 -6.75 16.78
CA ASN A 88 -29.03 -7.26 17.31
C ASN A 88 -29.14 -8.79 17.10
N GLY A 89 -29.75 -9.46 18.07
CA GLY A 89 -29.74 -10.92 18.19
C GLY A 89 -30.96 -11.66 17.65
N ARG A 90 -31.95 -10.98 17.04
CA ARG A 90 -33.18 -11.63 16.57
C ARG A 90 -33.28 -11.54 15.05
N ARG A 91 -33.45 -12.71 14.41
CA ARG A 91 -33.57 -12.84 12.96
C ARG A 91 -35.05 -12.73 12.60
N ASN A 92 -35.49 -11.61 12.03
CA ASN A 92 -36.83 -11.44 11.47
C ASN A 92 -36.76 -10.78 10.09
N ARG A 93 -37.72 -11.10 9.21
CA ARG A 93 -37.82 -10.50 7.86
C ARG A 93 -38.44 -9.10 7.98
N GLY A 94 -37.76 -8.09 7.44
CA GLY A 94 -38.17 -6.68 7.49
C GLY A 94 -37.01 -5.74 7.81
N GLU A 95 -36.01 -5.67 6.92
CA GLU A 95 -34.85 -4.78 7.09
C GLU A 95 -35.22 -3.32 6.83
N GLY A 96 -34.78 -2.40 7.71
CA GLY A 96 -34.97 -0.96 7.57
C GLY A 96 -34.09 -0.30 6.49
N VAL A 97 -33.74 -1.02 5.42
CA VAL A 97 -32.87 -0.53 4.35
C VAL A 97 -33.51 0.61 3.56
N GLU A 98 -34.81 0.55 3.30
CA GLU A 98 -35.59 1.65 2.70
C GLU A 98 -35.55 2.90 3.58
N THR A 99 -35.75 2.70 4.88
CA THR A 99 -35.62 3.74 5.90
C THR A 99 -34.20 4.33 5.95
N ALA A 100 -33.17 3.51 5.79
CA ALA A 100 -31.78 3.97 5.73
C ALA A 100 -31.50 4.81 4.47
N LEU A 101 -32.04 4.41 3.32
CA LEU A 101 -31.89 5.16 2.06
C LEU A 101 -32.68 6.47 2.09
N ALA A 102 -33.87 6.51 2.71
CA ALA A 102 -34.60 7.75 2.95
C ALA A 102 -33.79 8.70 3.85
N LYS A 103 -33.19 8.17 4.92
CA LYS A 103 -32.30 8.94 5.79
C LYS A 103 -31.05 9.43 5.05
N ALA A 104 -30.49 8.62 4.15
CA ALA A 104 -29.38 9.03 3.30
C ALA A 104 -29.76 10.25 2.45
N CYS A 105 -30.89 10.20 1.75
CA CYS A 105 -31.42 11.34 0.99
C CYS A 105 -31.64 12.59 1.87
N GLN A 106 -32.08 12.42 3.12
CA GLN A 106 -32.20 13.54 4.06
C GLN A 106 -30.85 14.23 4.29
N VAL A 107 -29.77 13.47 4.55
CA VAL A 107 -28.47 14.01 4.98
C VAL A 107 -27.50 14.33 3.83
N MET A 108 -27.80 13.86 2.62
CA MET A 108 -27.10 14.24 1.38
C MET A 108 -27.33 15.71 1.03
N ARG A 109 -26.45 16.30 0.22
CA ARG A 109 -26.57 17.69 -0.26
C ARG A 109 -26.68 17.73 -1.79
N ALA A 110 -27.27 18.80 -2.33
CA ALA A 110 -27.60 18.91 -3.76
C ALA A 110 -26.42 19.34 -4.64
N ASP A 111 -25.42 19.99 -4.04
CA ASP A 111 -24.19 20.50 -4.66
C ASP A 111 -23.06 19.45 -4.78
N ALA A 112 -23.28 18.23 -4.27
CA ALA A 112 -22.33 17.13 -4.34
C ALA A 112 -23.01 15.80 -4.67
N LYS A 113 -22.29 14.93 -5.39
CA LYS A 113 -22.73 13.56 -5.64
C LYS A 113 -22.29 12.65 -4.49
N THR A 114 -23.17 11.80 -3.99
CA THR A 114 -22.84 10.92 -2.86
C THR A 114 -22.51 9.52 -3.35
N LEU A 115 -21.31 9.03 -3.07
CA LEU A 115 -20.94 7.64 -3.26
C LEU A 115 -21.41 6.84 -2.04
N ILE A 116 -22.25 5.82 -2.26
CA ILE A 116 -22.81 5.00 -1.20
C ILE A 116 -22.23 3.59 -1.31
N PHE A 117 -21.57 3.09 -0.26
CA PHE A 117 -21.34 1.64 -0.12
C PHE A 117 -22.41 1.06 0.80
N LEU A 118 -23.29 0.25 0.22
CA LEU A 118 -24.41 -0.38 0.91
C LEU A 118 -24.07 -1.83 1.23
N TYR A 119 -23.96 -2.16 2.51
CA TYR A 119 -23.70 -3.50 3.01
C TYR A 119 -25.00 -4.13 3.47
N ALA A 120 -25.45 -5.15 2.76
CA ALA A 120 -26.74 -5.80 3.01
C ALA A 120 -26.59 -7.32 3.21
N GLU A 121 -27.42 -7.91 4.07
CA GLU A 121 -27.49 -9.37 4.27
C GLU A 121 -28.86 -9.97 3.92
N THR A 122 -29.93 -9.18 3.81
CA THR A 122 -31.24 -9.65 3.31
C THR A 122 -31.93 -8.65 2.38
N CYS A 123 -33.12 -8.99 1.86
CA CYS A 123 -33.88 -8.15 0.94
C CYS A 123 -34.65 -7.02 1.65
N PRO A 124 -35.04 -5.96 0.90
CA PRO A 124 -35.98 -4.95 1.36
C PRO A 124 -37.36 -5.53 1.72
N THR A 125 -38.19 -4.75 2.41
CA THR A 125 -39.54 -5.17 2.81
C THR A 125 -40.52 -4.90 1.66
N ALA A 126 -40.77 -5.91 0.81
CA ALA A 126 -41.63 -5.77 -0.37
C ALA A 126 -43.01 -5.16 -0.06
N SER A 127 -43.47 -4.23 -0.92
CA SER A 127 -44.74 -3.52 -0.80
C SER A 127 -45.98 -4.43 -0.75
N TYR A 128 -45.97 -5.53 -1.50
CA TYR A 128 -47.18 -6.28 -1.84
C TYR A 128 -47.55 -7.45 -0.90
N SER A 129 -47.18 -7.38 0.39
CA SER A 129 -47.58 -8.39 1.38
C SER A 129 -48.97 -8.12 1.98
N TYR A 130 -49.95 -7.69 1.17
CA TYR A 130 -51.34 -7.57 1.60
C TYR A 130 -51.95 -8.99 1.66
N GLY A 131 -52.05 -9.56 2.86
CA GLY A 131 -52.90 -10.73 3.13
C GLY A 131 -52.21 -12.01 3.62
N SER A 132 -50.89 -12.03 3.85
CA SER A 132 -50.27 -13.17 4.55
C SER A 132 -50.11 -12.85 6.04
N SER A 133 -50.62 -13.75 6.90
CA SER A 133 -50.61 -13.67 8.38
C SER A 133 -49.23 -13.49 9.04
N TRP A 134 -48.15 -13.40 8.25
CA TRP A 134 -46.76 -13.37 8.70
C TRP A 134 -46.09 -12.00 8.56
N TYR A 135 -46.74 -11.03 7.88
CA TYR A 135 -46.23 -9.68 7.67
C TYR A 135 -47.21 -8.67 8.28
N GLN A 136 -46.71 -7.76 9.13
CA GLN A 136 -47.54 -6.70 9.70
C GLN A 136 -47.99 -5.72 8.58
N PRO A 137 -49.22 -5.18 8.64
CA PRO A 137 -49.68 -4.17 7.67
C PRO A 137 -48.79 -2.93 7.69
N LYS A 138 -48.43 -2.38 6.52
CA LYS A 138 -47.64 -1.14 6.33
C LYS A 138 -48.32 0.16 6.84
N ASN A 139 -49.48 0.10 7.49
CA ASN A 139 -50.26 1.30 7.88
C ASN A 139 -49.60 2.14 9.00
N GLU A 140 -48.54 1.65 9.64
CA GLU A 140 -47.76 2.37 10.67
C GLU A 140 -46.29 2.62 10.24
N ASP A 141 -45.98 2.57 8.94
CA ASP A 141 -44.60 2.78 8.45
C ASP A 141 -44.17 4.26 8.63
N PRO A 142 -43.05 4.54 9.34
CA PRO A 142 -42.49 5.88 9.46
C PRO A 142 -42.25 6.59 8.13
N LEU A 143 -42.05 5.85 7.04
CA LEU A 143 -41.84 6.38 5.69
C LEU A 143 -43.09 7.02 5.08
N MET A 144 -44.29 6.53 5.41
CA MET A 144 -45.56 7.01 4.84
C MET A 144 -45.93 8.43 5.28
N ALA A 145 -45.34 8.93 6.37
CA ALA A 145 -45.62 10.29 6.85
C ALA A 145 -45.11 11.34 5.84
N PRO A 146 -45.94 12.28 5.35
CA PRO A 146 -45.55 13.23 4.28
C PRO A 146 -44.33 14.10 4.58
N ARG A 147 -43.99 14.31 5.86
CA ARG A 147 -42.83 15.09 6.31
C ARG A 147 -41.65 14.24 6.82
N SER A 148 -41.77 12.90 6.78
CA SER A 148 -40.72 12.01 7.24
C SER A 148 -39.44 12.19 6.40
N TYR A 149 -38.29 12.13 7.07
CA TYR A 149 -36.97 12.32 6.43
C TYR A 149 -36.87 13.59 5.59
N SER A 150 -37.49 14.69 6.03
CA SER A 150 -37.54 15.96 5.29
C SER A 150 -38.29 15.88 3.95
N GLY A 151 -39.35 15.06 3.91
CA GLY A 151 -40.23 14.88 2.76
C GLY A 151 -39.79 13.79 1.78
N TYR A 152 -38.66 13.13 2.03
CA TYR A 152 -38.18 12.05 1.18
C TYR A 152 -38.83 10.70 1.49
N GLY A 153 -39.31 10.47 2.73
CA GLY A 153 -39.77 9.13 3.15
C GLY A 153 -40.81 8.48 2.24
N PRO A 154 -41.86 9.17 1.77
CA PRO A 154 -42.87 8.56 0.91
C PRO A 154 -42.30 7.98 -0.39
N ALA A 155 -41.22 8.56 -0.93
CA ALA A 155 -40.58 8.06 -2.15
C ALA A 155 -39.79 6.75 -1.95
N PHE A 156 -39.54 6.36 -0.69
CA PHE A 156 -38.81 5.14 -0.32
C PHE A 156 -39.73 3.98 0.09
N VAL A 157 -41.05 4.16 0.03
CA VAL A 157 -42.04 3.09 0.26
C VAL A 157 -42.08 2.09 -0.89
N ASP A 158 -41.77 2.58 -2.10
CA ASP A 158 -41.67 1.83 -3.35
C ASP A 158 -40.20 1.84 -3.82
N TRP A 159 -39.59 0.67 -3.97
CA TRP A 159 -38.17 0.50 -4.29
C TRP A 159 -37.79 1.06 -5.65
N VAL A 160 -38.68 0.96 -6.65
CA VAL A 160 -38.43 1.55 -7.97
C VAL A 160 -38.34 3.07 -7.85
N SER A 161 -39.28 3.69 -7.13
CA SER A 161 -39.31 5.11 -6.80
C SER A 161 -38.11 5.53 -5.95
N ALA A 162 -37.68 4.70 -4.99
CA ALA A 162 -36.49 4.92 -4.18
C ALA A 162 -35.22 5.01 -5.04
N CYS A 163 -35.04 4.05 -5.95
CA CYS A 163 -33.92 4.00 -6.88
C CYS A 163 -33.96 5.20 -7.85
N ASN A 164 -35.14 5.58 -8.33
CA ASN A 164 -35.35 6.74 -9.20
C ASN A 164 -34.99 8.04 -8.48
N THR A 165 -35.37 8.15 -7.21
CA THR A 165 -35.04 9.32 -6.36
C THR A 165 -33.54 9.45 -6.15
N LEU A 166 -32.82 8.34 -5.94
CA LEU A 166 -31.37 8.34 -5.80
C LEU A 166 -30.61 8.61 -7.11
N ARG A 167 -31.19 8.24 -8.26
CA ARG A 167 -30.65 8.55 -9.60
C ARG A 167 -30.89 10.02 -9.98
N GLY A 168 -32.06 10.55 -9.64
CA GLY A 168 -32.57 11.85 -10.07
C GLY A 168 -32.03 13.05 -9.29
N ARG A 169 -32.36 14.26 -9.76
CA ARG A 169 -32.14 15.51 -9.01
C ARG A 169 -33.24 15.67 -7.94
N PRO A 170 -33.00 16.35 -6.80
CA PRO A 170 -31.88 17.26 -6.53
C PRO A 170 -30.64 16.64 -5.86
N LYS A 171 -30.72 15.45 -5.26
CA LYS A 171 -29.60 14.83 -4.53
C LYS A 171 -29.24 13.48 -5.13
N GLN A 172 -28.14 13.44 -5.88
CA GLN A 172 -27.75 12.24 -6.62
C GLN A 172 -26.83 11.33 -5.80
N ALA A 173 -27.07 10.03 -5.92
CA ALA A 173 -26.23 8.99 -5.33
C ALA A 173 -25.73 7.99 -6.40
N GLN A 174 -24.56 7.42 -6.13
CA GLN A 174 -24.02 6.26 -6.86
C GLN A 174 -23.81 5.13 -5.87
N VAL A 175 -24.51 4.01 -6.03
CA VAL A 175 -24.58 2.95 -5.00
C VAL A 175 -23.77 1.73 -5.40
N PHE A 176 -22.84 1.33 -4.54
CA PHE A 176 -22.09 0.09 -4.60
C PHE A 176 -22.66 -0.89 -3.56
N GLY A 177 -23.33 -1.94 -4.03
CA GLY A 177 -23.91 -2.97 -3.17
C GLY A 177 -22.88 -4.05 -2.85
N ILE A 178 -22.62 -4.28 -1.56
CA ILE A 178 -21.77 -5.36 -1.06
C ILE A 178 -22.66 -6.37 -0.34
N LEU A 179 -22.88 -7.51 -0.97
CA LEU A 179 -23.73 -8.59 -0.46
C LEU A 179 -22.85 -9.68 0.14
N ASN A 180 -23.17 -10.15 1.35
CA ASN A 180 -22.39 -11.19 2.00
C ASN A 180 -22.80 -12.57 1.50
N LYS A 181 -22.06 -13.58 1.93
CA LYS A 181 -22.36 -15.00 1.68
C LYS A 181 -23.72 -15.47 2.21
N SER A 182 -24.34 -14.76 3.15
CA SER A 182 -25.63 -15.15 3.73
C SER A 182 -26.81 -14.71 2.87
N MET A 183 -26.59 -13.82 1.89
CA MET A 183 -27.61 -13.36 0.97
C MET A 183 -28.06 -14.50 0.05
N ILE A 184 -29.37 -14.69 -0.07
CA ILE A 184 -29.96 -15.72 -0.92
C ILE A 184 -30.03 -15.21 -2.37
N SER A 185 -29.76 -16.06 -3.35
CA SER A 185 -29.58 -15.67 -4.76
C SER A 185 -30.77 -14.93 -5.37
N TRP A 186 -32.00 -15.34 -5.08
CA TRP A 186 -33.21 -14.66 -5.55
C TRP A 186 -33.44 -13.26 -4.93
N ASN A 187 -32.64 -12.85 -3.93
CA ASN A 187 -32.67 -11.49 -3.39
C ASN A 187 -31.67 -10.55 -4.06
N PHE A 188 -30.82 -11.06 -4.97
CA PHE A 188 -29.80 -10.23 -5.62
C PHE A 188 -30.42 -9.13 -6.48
N ASP A 189 -31.55 -9.42 -7.12
CA ASP A 189 -32.25 -8.52 -8.02
C ASP A 189 -32.46 -7.12 -7.44
N TRP A 190 -32.91 -7.01 -6.19
CA TRP A 190 -33.15 -5.73 -5.50
C TRP A 190 -31.94 -4.81 -5.53
N TYR A 191 -30.77 -5.36 -5.24
CA TYR A 191 -29.52 -4.60 -5.14
C TYR A 191 -28.83 -4.44 -6.49
N ILE A 192 -28.98 -5.39 -7.43
CA ILE A 192 -28.52 -5.21 -8.81
C ILE A 192 -29.30 -4.06 -9.46
N TYR A 193 -30.62 -4.00 -9.25
CA TYR A 193 -31.49 -2.93 -9.71
C TYR A 193 -31.00 -1.56 -9.20
N LEU A 194 -30.86 -1.42 -7.87
CA LEU A 194 -30.37 -0.19 -7.25
C LEU A 194 -29.01 0.25 -7.77
N CYS A 195 -28.05 -0.67 -7.86
CA CYS A 195 -26.70 -0.36 -8.34
C CYS A 195 -26.72 0.06 -9.81
N THR A 196 -27.50 -0.63 -10.64
CA THR A 196 -27.60 -0.35 -12.08
C THR A 196 -28.28 1.00 -12.32
N ARG A 197 -29.39 1.29 -11.63
CA ARG A 197 -30.11 2.58 -11.74
C ARG A 197 -29.27 3.76 -11.28
N THR A 198 -28.33 3.55 -10.36
CA THR A 198 -27.46 4.62 -9.80
C THR A 198 -26.05 4.62 -10.41
N TYR A 199 -25.82 3.87 -11.48
CA TYR A 199 -24.52 3.74 -12.16
C TYR A 199 -23.37 3.20 -11.28
N GLY A 200 -23.67 2.44 -10.22
CA GLY A 200 -22.69 1.77 -9.37
C GLY A 200 -22.48 0.29 -9.74
N ALA A 201 -22.08 -0.53 -8.76
CA ALA A 201 -21.77 -1.95 -8.99
C ALA A 201 -22.28 -2.82 -7.83
N CYS A 202 -22.85 -3.99 -8.15
CA CYS A 202 -23.32 -4.96 -7.17
C CYS A 202 -22.36 -6.15 -7.07
N VAL A 203 -21.83 -6.43 -5.89
CA VAL A 203 -20.83 -7.48 -5.65
C VAL A 203 -21.27 -8.41 -4.55
N HIS A 204 -21.22 -9.71 -4.82
CA HIS A 204 -21.45 -10.77 -3.86
C HIS A 204 -20.13 -11.37 -3.37
N VAL A 205 -19.87 -11.26 -2.06
CA VAL A 205 -18.66 -11.74 -1.40
C VAL A 205 -18.93 -13.10 -0.75
N LYS A 206 -18.36 -14.17 -1.29
CA LYS A 206 -18.55 -15.56 -0.80
C LYS A 206 -17.70 -15.89 0.44
N SER A 207 -17.50 -14.92 1.33
CA SER A 207 -16.72 -15.05 2.57
C SER A 207 -17.41 -14.35 3.74
N HIS A 208 -17.29 -14.94 4.93
CA HIS A 208 -17.69 -14.28 6.20
C HIS A 208 -16.53 -13.55 6.88
N LEU A 209 -15.33 -13.53 6.27
CA LEU A 209 -14.16 -12.93 6.86
C LEU A 209 -14.17 -11.41 6.66
N ALA A 210 -14.09 -10.66 7.76
CA ALA A 210 -14.00 -9.20 7.74
C ALA A 210 -12.90 -8.68 6.80
N ARG A 211 -11.75 -9.37 6.75
CA ARG A 211 -10.61 -9.00 5.89
C ARG A 211 -10.97 -8.99 4.39
N ASP A 212 -11.85 -9.88 3.95
CA ASP A 212 -12.17 -10.06 2.54
C ASP A 212 -13.14 -8.94 2.08
N ILE A 213 -14.12 -8.60 2.92
CA ILE A 213 -15.03 -7.46 2.71
C ILE A 213 -14.26 -6.14 2.66
N VAL A 214 -13.30 -5.94 3.57
CA VAL A 214 -12.42 -4.76 3.56
C VAL A 214 -11.65 -4.71 2.25
N LYS A 215 -11.09 -5.84 1.80
CA LYS A 215 -10.30 -5.89 0.56
C LYS A 215 -11.16 -5.60 -0.67
N VAL A 216 -12.33 -6.22 -0.80
CA VAL A 216 -13.26 -5.99 -1.92
C VAL A 216 -13.72 -4.53 -1.97
N THR A 217 -14.12 -3.97 -0.83
CA THR A 217 -14.56 -2.56 -0.77
C THR A 217 -13.45 -1.61 -1.21
N VAL A 218 -12.24 -1.79 -0.67
CA VAL A 218 -11.09 -0.93 -1.03
C VAL A 218 -10.70 -1.11 -2.49
N ASP A 219 -10.73 -2.33 -3.02
CA ASP A 219 -10.41 -2.59 -4.43
C ASP A 219 -11.45 -1.94 -5.37
N LEU A 220 -12.74 -1.96 -5.02
CA LEU A 220 -13.80 -1.26 -5.76
C LEU A 220 -13.66 0.27 -5.69
N LEU A 221 -13.35 0.81 -4.50
CA LEU A 221 -13.11 2.24 -4.33
C LEU A 221 -11.92 2.70 -5.18
N LEU A 222 -10.82 1.95 -5.16
CA LEU A 222 -9.64 2.26 -5.98
C LEU A 222 -9.95 2.17 -7.48
N ALA A 223 -10.73 1.18 -7.91
CA ALA A 223 -11.17 1.06 -9.30
C ALA A 223 -12.06 2.25 -9.72
N TRP A 224 -13.01 2.66 -8.87
CA TRP A 224 -13.86 3.84 -9.09
C TRP A 224 -13.03 5.13 -9.20
N MET A 225 -11.95 5.25 -8.41
CA MET A 225 -10.98 6.34 -8.50
C MET A 225 -10.07 6.27 -9.73
N GLY A 226 -10.14 5.20 -10.54
CA GLY A 226 -9.29 4.99 -11.70
C GLY A 226 -7.86 4.54 -11.37
N VAL A 227 -7.61 4.03 -10.16
CA VAL A 227 -6.29 3.53 -9.73
C VAL A 227 -6.09 2.10 -10.20
N ASP A 228 -5.20 1.90 -11.17
CA ASP A 228 -4.83 0.57 -11.64
C ASP A 228 -4.04 -0.19 -10.55
N LYS A 229 -4.51 -1.39 -10.18
CA LYS A 229 -3.78 -2.27 -9.28
C LYS A 229 -2.66 -2.95 -10.05
N ALA A 230 -1.40 -2.74 -9.67
CA ALA A 230 -0.31 -3.54 -10.19
C ALA A 230 -0.55 -5.02 -9.84
N PRO A 231 -0.45 -5.96 -10.79
CA PRO A 231 -0.52 -7.39 -10.50
C PRO A 231 0.61 -7.73 -9.54
N SER A 232 0.26 -8.06 -8.30
CA SER A 232 1.22 -8.46 -7.29
C SER A 232 1.88 -9.77 -7.72
N ALA A 233 3.22 -9.82 -7.65
CA ALA A 233 4.03 -11.01 -7.95
C ALA A 233 3.80 -12.20 -6.98
N SER A 234 2.73 -12.18 -6.18
CA SER A 234 2.27 -13.27 -5.31
C SER A 234 1.17 -14.14 -5.93
N ASP A 235 0.72 -13.87 -7.16
CA ASP A 235 -0.39 -14.60 -7.80
C ASP A 235 0.02 -15.97 -8.39
N LYS A 236 1.26 -16.43 -8.13
CA LYS A 236 1.60 -17.85 -8.30
C LYS A 236 1.46 -18.58 -6.96
N GLY A 237 0.24 -19.07 -6.70
CA GLY A 237 0.06 -20.33 -5.98
C GLY A 237 0.08 -20.29 -4.45
N GLN A 238 -0.53 -19.31 -3.79
CA GLN A 238 -1.06 -19.53 -2.43
C GLN A 238 -2.57 -19.65 -2.49
N ALA A 239 -3.08 -20.82 -2.08
CA ALA A 239 -4.49 -21.10 -1.92
C ALA A 239 -5.16 -20.04 -1.01
N GLY A 240 -5.89 -19.12 -1.62
CA GLY A 240 -6.58 -18.03 -0.94
C GLY A 240 -7.09 -16.96 -1.88
N ASP A 241 -7.50 -17.33 -3.09
CA ASP A 241 -8.14 -16.41 -4.03
C ASP A 241 -9.48 -15.96 -3.45
N ILE A 242 -9.72 -14.65 -3.36
CA ILE A 242 -10.96 -14.14 -2.76
C ILE A 242 -12.11 -14.47 -3.68
N SER A 243 -13.02 -15.32 -3.21
CA SER A 243 -14.22 -15.69 -3.96
C SER A 243 -15.26 -14.57 -3.84
N ALA A 244 -15.19 -13.59 -4.74
CA ALA A 244 -16.19 -12.55 -4.91
C ALA A 244 -16.66 -12.52 -6.37
N GLU A 245 -17.91 -12.14 -6.60
CA GLU A 245 -18.55 -12.10 -7.91
C GLU A 245 -19.22 -10.75 -8.14
N LEU A 246 -19.01 -10.17 -9.32
CA LEU A 246 -19.78 -9.04 -9.83
C LEU A 246 -21.10 -9.58 -10.40
N LEU A 247 -22.20 -8.96 -10.00
CA LEU A 247 -23.56 -9.29 -10.43
C LEU A 247 -24.09 -8.20 -11.36
N ASN A 248 -24.48 -8.56 -12.57
CA ASN A 248 -25.02 -7.63 -13.57
C ASN A 248 -26.27 -8.21 -14.24
N TYR A 249 -27.10 -7.35 -14.82
CA TYR A 249 -28.12 -7.81 -15.75
C TYR A 249 -27.51 -8.20 -17.10
N ILE A 250 -28.10 -9.20 -17.76
CA ILE A 250 -27.78 -9.57 -19.14
C ILE A 250 -28.33 -8.52 -20.11
N SER A 251 -29.54 -8.00 -19.85
CA SER A 251 -30.21 -6.96 -20.63
C SER A 251 -30.83 -5.91 -19.72
N VAL A 252 -30.77 -4.64 -20.12
CA VAL A 252 -31.34 -3.46 -19.42
C VAL A 252 -32.32 -2.65 -20.29
N ARG A 253 -32.79 -3.21 -21.42
CA ARG A 253 -33.47 -2.46 -22.50
C ARG A 253 -34.73 -1.69 -22.09
N GLU A 254 -35.38 -2.07 -21.00
CA GLU A 254 -36.64 -1.45 -20.53
C GLU A 254 -36.55 -0.94 -19.09
N ILE A 255 -35.37 -1.02 -18.47
CA ILE A 255 -35.20 -0.72 -17.05
C ILE A 255 -35.59 0.73 -16.72
N ASP A 256 -35.38 1.66 -17.66
CA ASP A 256 -35.66 3.08 -17.50
C ASP A 256 -37.15 3.43 -17.57
N SER A 257 -37.97 2.55 -18.15
CA SER A 257 -39.43 2.73 -18.32
C SER A 257 -40.26 2.31 -17.10
N LEU A 258 -39.60 1.82 -16.04
CA LEU A 258 -40.25 1.38 -14.80
C LEU A 258 -40.50 2.55 -13.85
N GLU A 259 -41.78 2.78 -13.54
CA GLU A 259 -42.24 3.87 -12.68
C GLU A 259 -42.49 3.42 -11.22
N ASN A 260 -42.96 2.18 -11.00
CA ASN A 260 -43.25 1.60 -9.69
C ASN A 260 -43.02 0.07 -9.67
N GLU A 261 -43.05 -0.53 -8.47
CA GLU A 261 -42.90 -1.96 -8.23
C GLU A 261 -44.07 -2.81 -8.75
N GLU A 262 -45.28 -2.23 -8.85
CA GLU A 262 -46.53 -2.95 -9.15
C GLU A 262 -46.67 -3.36 -10.63
N SER A 263 -45.81 -2.83 -11.51
CA SER A 263 -45.82 -3.15 -12.92
C SER A 263 -45.32 -4.57 -13.20
N LEU A 264 -46.09 -5.38 -13.95
CA LEU A 264 -45.65 -6.69 -14.46
C LEU A 264 -44.37 -6.62 -15.31
N ARG A 265 -43.96 -5.42 -15.75
CA ARG A 265 -42.70 -5.20 -16.47
C ARG A 265 -41.46 -5.26 -15.56
N THR A 266 -41.63 -5.30 -14.24
CA THR A 266 -40.52 -5.46 -13.28
C THR A 266 -39.98 -6.89 -13.23
N ILE A 267 -40.76 -7.89 -13.67
CA ILE A 267 -40.44 -9.34 -13.59
C ILE A 267 -39.03 -9.70 -14.13
N PRO A 268 -38.54 -9.16 -15.26
CA PRO A 268 -37.20 -9.47 -15.76
C PRO A 268 -36.05 -8.87 -14.92
N TYR A 269 -36.35 -7.91 -14.04
CA TYR A 269 -35.38 -7.14 -13.28
C TYR A 269 -35.51 -7.34 -11.78
N SER A 270 -36.65 -7.85 -11.31
CA SER A 270 -36.91 -8.10 -9.91
C SER A 270 -37.95 -9.19 -9.72
N SER A 271 -37.61 -10.20 -8.91
CA SER A 271 -38.52 -11.26 -8.44
C SER A 271 -39.55 -10.69 -7.44
N ILE A 272 -40.35 -9.70 -7.88
CA ILE A 272 -41.36 -9.01 -7.06
C ILE A 272 -42.66 -9.83 -6.99
N ASP A 273 -42.82 -10.88 -7.82
CA ASP A 273 -44.01 -11.75 -7.76
C ASP A 273 -43.92 -12.75 -6.59
N PRO A 274 -44.76 -12.63 -5.54
CA PRO A 274 -44.83 -13.58 -4.44
C PRO A 274 -45.43 -14.95 -4.84
N ARG A 275 -45.70 -15.21 -6.12
CA ARG A 275 -46.10 -16.55 -6.63
C ARG A 275 -44.94 -17.37 -7.17
N VAL A 276 -43.77 -16.76 -7.39
CA VAL A 276 -42.57 -17.42 -7.92
C VAL A 276 -41.49 -17.46 -6.83
N TRP A 277 -41.80 -18.07 -5.68
CA TRP A 277 -40.78 -18.36 -4.68
C TRP A 277 -39.90 -19.51 -5.18
N GLY A 278 -38.63 -19.28 -5.46
CA GLY A 278 -37.68 -20.38 -5.65
C GLY A 278 -36.66 -20.25 -6.77
N GLU A 279 -36.84 -19.33 -7.72
CA GLU A 279 -36.01 -19.25 -8.92
C GLU A 279 -35.33 -17.89 -9.05
N GLU A 280 -34.04 -17.90 -9.37
CA GLU A 280 -33.28 -16.70 -9.68
C GLU A 280 -33.69 -16.20 -11.08
N SER A 281 -33.82 -14.87 -11.25
CA SER A 281 -34.11 -14.30 -12.56
C SER A 281 -33.09 -14.76 -13.61
N GLY A 282 -33.58 -15.26 -14.74
CA GLY A 282 -32.76 -15.65 -15.88
C GLY A 282 -31.99 -14.49 -16.52
N ASN A 283 -32.23 -13.25 -16.09
CA ASN A 283 -31.57 -12.03 -16.57
C ASN A 283 -30.32 -11.63 -15.75
N ILE A 284 -29.80 -12.49 -14.84
CA ILE A 284 -28.59 -12.20 -14.06
C ILE A 284 -27.38 -12.93 -14.64
N THR A 285 -26.26 -12.22 -14.77
CA THR A 285 -24.93 -12.80 -15.01
C THR A 285 -24.02 -12.60 -13.81
N ARG A 286 -23.14 -13.59 -13.57
CA ARG A 286 -22.19 -13.62 -12.46
C ARG A 286 -20.79 -13.76 -13.02
N VAL A 287 -19.94 -12.77 -12.76
CA VAL A 287 -18.55 -12.77 -13.22
C VAL A 287 -17.65 -12.75 -12.00
N LYS A 288 -16.67 -13.64 -11.95
CA LYS A 288 -15.66 -13.62 -10.88
C LYS A 288 -14.98 -12.25 -10.83
N LEU A 289 -14.94 -11.65 -9.65
CA LEU A 289 -14.40 -10.31 -9.46
C LEU A 289 -12.87 -10.34 -9.53
N THR A 290 -12.31 -9.99 -10.69
CA THR A 290 -10.87 -9.80 -10.89
C THR A 290 -10.55 -8.31 -11.04
N ALA A 291 -9.25 -7.96 -11.00
CA ALA A 291 -8.81 -6.59 -11.25
C ALA A 291 -9.24 -6.08 -12.64
N ASP A 292 -9.17 -6.94 -13.66
CA ASP A 292 -9.58 -6.61 -15.03
C ASP A 292 -11.09 -6.42 -15.15
N VAL A 293 -11.88 -7.25 -14.45
CA VAL A 293 -13.34 -7.08 -14.39
C VAL A 293 -13.71 -5.77 -13.71
N MET A 294 -13.06 -5.43 -12.59
CA MET A 294 -13.30 -4.14 -11.93
C MET A 294 -12.92 -2.97 -12.85
N LYS A 295 -11.82 -3.06 -13.59
CA LYS A 295 -11.39 -2.02 -14.52
C LYS A 295 -12.39 -1.74 -15.65
N ASN A 296 -13.04 -2.79 -16.16
CA ASN A 296 -13.94 -2.69 -17.31
C ASN A 296 -15.39 -2.38 -16.93
N TYR A 297 -15.84 -2.85 -15.77
CA TYR A 297 -17.26 -2.80 -15.39
C TYR A 297 -17.57 -1.84 -14.23
N VAL A 298 -16.57 -1.35 -13.49
CA VAL A 298 -16.81 -0.32 -12.47
C VAL A 298 -16.79 1.06 -13.14
N SER A 299 -17.93 1.76 -13.09
CA SER A 299 -18.05 3.14 -13.52
C SER A 299 -17.03 4.01 -12.79
N LYS A 300 -16.17 4.71 -13.54
CA LYS A 300 -15.17 5.63 -12.98
C LYS A 300 -15.82 6.95 -12.60
N ARG A 301 -15.18 7.68 -11.68
CA ARG A 301 -15.52 9.08 -11.39
C ARG A 301 -15.51 9.92 -12.68
N THR A 302 -16.51 10.78 -12.86
CA THR A 302 -16.71 11.60 -14.08
C THR A 302 -15.58 12.61 -14.32
N ALA A 303 -14.88 13.02 -13.26
CA ALA A 303 -13.67 13.83 -13.33
C ALA A 303 -12.44 12.99 -12.86
N PRO A 304 -11.30 13.03 -13.59
CA PRO A 304 -10.03 12.51 -13.09
C PRO A 304 -9.64 13.22 -11.77
N MET A 305 -8.68 12.65 -11.02
CA MET A 305 -8.14 13.29 -9.81
C MET A 305 -7.84 14.77 -10.08
N SER A 306 -8.08 15.63 -9.07
CA SER A 306 -7.97 17.08 -9.18
C SER A 306 -6.70 17.47 -9.95
N ASP A 307 -6.90 18.03 -11.14
CA ASP A 307 -5.81 18.53 -11.97
C ASP A 307 -5.40 19.91 -11.42
N PHE A 308 -4.30 19.95 -10.69
CA PHE A 308 -3.77 21.18 -10.11
C PHE A 308 -2.89 21.96 -11.09
N THR A 309 -2.93 21.65 -12.40
CA THR A 309 -2.02 22.25 -13.38
C THR A 309 -2.09 23.77 -13.39
N GLU A 310 -3.28 24.36 -13.48
CA GLU A 310 -3.43 25.82 -13.48
C GLU A 310 -2.93 26.47 -12.18
N GLU A 311 -3.22 25.86 -11.03
CA GLU A 311 -2.78 26.35 -9.73
C GLU A 311 -1.24 26.32 -9.64
N ILE A 312 -0.62 25.21 -10.05
CA ILE A 312 0.83 25.03 -10.01
C ILE A 312 1.51 25.98 -11.00
N THR A 313 0.99 26.12 -12.21
CA THR A 313 1.52 27.05 -13.22
C THR A 313 1.42 28.50 -12.75
N SER A 314 0.29 28.90 -12.16
CA SER A 314 0.14 30.22 -11.57
C SER A 314 1.14 30.46 -10.43
N MET A 315 1.42 29.46 -9.61
CA MET A 315 2.42 29.54 -8.54
C MET A 315 3.83 29.71 -9.10
N ILE A 316 4.21 28.95 -10.12
CA ILE A 316 5.52 29.07 -10.77
C ILE A 316 5.68 30.45 -11.41
N ASN A 317 4.66 30.91 -12.13
CA ASN A 317 4.66 32.22 -12.79
C ASN A 317 4.68 33.41 -11.82
N SER A 318 4.31 33.20 -10.55
CA SER A 318 4.41 34.23 -9.51
C SER A 318 5.84 34.47 -9.00
N VAL A 319 6.79 33.57 -9.32
CA VAL A 319 8.20 33.71 -8.93
C VAL A 319 8.89 34.69 -9.89
N PRO A 320 9.53 35.76 -9.39
CA PRO A 320 10.29 36.67 -10.23
C PRO A 320 11.50 36.00 -10.91
N ASP A 321 11.87 36.45 -12.11
CA ASP A 321 13.01 35.90 -12.88
C ASP A 321 14.34 35.92 -12.10
N THR A 322 14.51 36.89 -11.20
CA THR A 322 15.69 37.03 -10.32
C THR A 322 15.80 35.91 -9.28
N GLU A 323 14.68 35.25 -8.93
CA GLU A 323 14.60 34.16 -7.96
C GLU A 323 14.33 32.79 -8.62
N MET A 324 14.24 32.74 -9.96
CA MET A 324 13.94 31.51 -10.71
C MET A 324 14.97 30.40 -10.47
N TYR A 325 16.23 30.78 -10.22
CA TYR A 325 17.34 29.84 -10.05
C TYR A 325 17.81 29.75 -8.59
N PRO A 326 18.20 28.56 -8.11
CA PRO A 326 18.26 27.30 -8.83
C PRO A 326 16.87 26.70 -9.12
N CYS A 327 16.72 26.00 -10.24
CA CYS A 327 15.48 25.31 -10.60
C CYS A 327 15.73 23.83 -10.94
N VAL A 328 14.68 23.02 -10.83
CA VAL A 328 14.68 21.58 -11.13
C VAL A 328 13.68 21.25 -12.23
N PHE A 329 14.06 20.35 -13.12
CA PHE A 329 13.22 19.85 -14.21
C PHE A 329 13.59 18.41 -14.58
N LEU A 330 12.71 17.73 -15.33
CA LEU A 330 13.01 16.48 -16.01
C LEU A 330 13.38 16.79 -17.46
N ASP A 331 14.56 16.37 -17.90
CA ASP A 331 14.99 16.54 -19.29
C ASP A 331 14.34 15.45 -20.17
N PRO A 332 13.40 15.80 -21.07
CA PRO A 332 12.72 14.83 -21.90
C PRO A 332 13.61 14.24 -22.99
N THR A 333 14.79 14.82 -23.27
CA THR A 333 15.71 14.31 -24.30
C THR A 333 16.56 13.14 -23.81
N LEU A 334 16.64 12.94 -22.49
CA LEU A 334 17.42 11.87 -21.88
C LEU A 334 16.62 10.57 -21.73
N SER A 335 17.01 9.55 -22.49
CA SER A 335 16.46 8.19 -22.31
C SER A 335 17.22 7.42 -21.22
N PHE A 336 16.46 6.76 -20.34
CA PHE A 336 16.97 5.84 -19.32
C PHE A 336 16.47 4.40 -19.53
N ALA A 337 15.88 4.10 -20.68
CA ALA A 337 15.37 2.76 -21.00
C ALA A 337 16.53 1.80 -21.36
N SER A 338 16.76 0.75 -20.56
CA SER A 338 17.80 -0.25 -20.83
C SER A 338 17.18 -1.53 -21.39
N LYS A 339 17.54 -1.90 -22.64
CA LYS A 339 17.11 -3.15 -23.30
C LYS A 339 18.11 -4.32 -23.13
N ARG A 340 19.32 -4.09 -22.58
CA ARG A 340 20.46 -5.04 -22.67
C ARG A 340 20.57 -6.09 -21.57
N TYR A 341 19.88 -5.90 -20.44
CA TYR A 341 19.83 -6.90 -19.36
C TYR A 341 18.38 -7.26 -19.18
N GLY A 342 17.98 -8.45 -19.64
CA GLY A 342 16.62 -8.95 -19.66
C GLY A 342 15.87 -8.63 -18.37
N ALA A 343 15.11 -7.54 -18.40
CA ALA A 343 14.24 -7.13 -17.34
C ALA A 343 12.83 -7.45 -17.80
N GLU A 344 12.43 -8.71 -17.65
CA GLU A 344 11.01 -9.07 -17.50
C GLU A 344 10.44 -8.54 -16.17
N ASP A 345 11.08 -7.53 -15.56
CA ASP A 345 10.70 -6.92 -14.31
C ASP A 345 9.80 -5.72 -14.63
N ARG A 346 8.50 -5.84 -14.34
CA ARG A 346 7.48 -4.79 -14.51
C ARG A 346 7.86 -3.47 -13.81
N GLU A 347 8.82 -3.50 -12.90
CA GLU A 347 9.35 -2.34 -12.15
C GLU A 347 10.26 -1.39 -12.96
N ASN A 348 10.74 -1.79 -14.15
CA ASN A 348 11.65 -0.96 -14.99
C ASN A 348 10.93 -0.17 -16.09
N ARG A 349 9.62 0.01 -16.00
CA ARG A 349 8.84 0.84 -16.93
C ARG A 349 9.36 2.29 -16.99
N PRO A 350 9.26 2.98 -18.14
CA PRO A 350 9.66 4.38 -18.26
C PRO A 350 8.91 5.27 -17.25
N ILE A 351 9.59 6.29 -16.74
CA ILE A 351 8.97 7.23 -15.78
C ILE A 351 7.83 8.01 -16.42
N SER A 352 7.89 8.23 -17.73
CA SER A 352 6.82 8.85 -18.51
C SER A 352 5.50 8.05 -18.51
N THR A 353 5.52 6.76 -18.15
CA THR A 353 4.30 5.96 -18.04
C THR A 353 3.75 5.91 -16.62
N LEU A 354 4.27 6.71 -15.69
CA LEU A 354 3.74 6.80 -14.32
C LEU A 354 2.41 7.55 -14.30
N THR A 355 1.49 7.07 -13.47
CA THR A 355 0.21 7.74 -13.23
C THR A 355 0.29 8.62 -11.98
N GLN A 356 -0.57 9.65 -11.90
CA GLN A 356 -0.68 10.50 -10.71
C GLN A 356 -0.96 9.66 -9.44
N SER A 357 -1.77 8.59 -9.55
CA SER A 357 -2.07 7.69 -8.43
C SER A 357 -0.84 6.99 -7.85
N GLU A 358 0.12 6.66 -8.71
CA GLU A 358 1.38 6.01 -8.33
C GLU A 358 2.37 7.00 -7.72
N LEU A 359 2.30 8.26 -8.14
CA LEU A 359 3.05 9.37 -7.55
C LEU A 359 2.53 9.75 -6.16
N LEU A 360 1.27 9.44 -5.83
CA LEU A 360 0.73 9.60 -4.47
C LEU A 360 1.05 8.42 -3.52
N GLN A 361 1.59 7.30 -4.03
CA GLN A 361 1.82 6.10 -3.20
C GLN A 361 2.84 6.31 -2.07
N ILE A 362 3.78 7.25 -2.22
CA ILE A 362 4.79 7.54 -1.19
C ILE A 362 4.15 7.97 0.15
N GLY A 363 2.97 8.59 0.13
CA GLY A 363 2.22 8.95 1.34
C GLY A 363 1.61 7.74 2.06
N ARG A 364 1.27 6.69 1.31
CA ARG A 364 0.59 5.48 1.80
C ARG A 364 1.55 4.45 2.35
N CYS A 365 2.67 4.22 1.67
CA CYS A 365 3.68 3.27 2.11
C CYS A 365 5.07 3.60 1.57
N CYS A 366 6.09 3.28 2.38
CA CYS A 366 7.50 3.48 2.03
C CYS A 366 8.20 2.12 1.92
N ASN A 367 7.58 1.17 1.20
CA ASN A 367 8.20 -0.14 0.96
C ASN A 367 9.33 -0.02 -0.09
N PRO A 368 10.26 -0.99 -0.17
CA PRO A 368 11.41 -0.89 -1.08
C PRO A 368 11.05 -0.66 -2.55
N GLY A 369 9.97 -1.25 -3.06
CA GLY A 369 9.53 -1.05 -4.44
C GLY A 369 9.04 0.37 -4.72
N VAL A 370 8.29 0.96 -3.79
CA VAL A 370 7.89 2.38 -3.85
C VAL A 370 9.13 3.28 -3.78
N LEU A 371 10.01 3.07 -2.80
CA LEU A 371 11.23 3.88 -2.65
C LEU A 371 12.15 3.79 -3.88
N ARG A 372 12.30 2.60 -4.48
CA ARG A 372 13.03 2.38 -5.75
C ARG A 372 12.46 3.25 -6.87
N ARG A 373 11.13 3.34 -7.00
CA ARG A 373 10.48 4.15 -8.02
C ARG A 373 10.75 5.64 -7.83
N PHE A 374 10.54 6.17 -6.63
CA PHE A 374 10.80 7.59 -6.35
C PHE A 374 12.29 7.92 -6.40
N GLY A 375 13.16 7.00 -6.00
CA GLY A 375 14.60 7.13 -6.17
C GLY A 375 15.03 7.19 -7.64
N ALA A 376 14.38 6.42 -8.52
CA ALA A 376 14.59 6.54 -9.95
C ALA A 376 14.17 7.91 -10.51
N ILE A 377 13.10 8.53 -9.97
CA ILE A 377 12.71 9.90 -10.31
C ILE A 377 13.78 10.89 -9.85
N LEU A 378 14.11 10.89 -8.55
CA LEU A 378 15.04 11.86 -7.96
C LEU A 378 16.44 11.83 -8.60
N THR A 379 16.92 10.64 -8.97
CA THR A 379 18.22 10.47 -9.64
C THR A 379 18.24 10.90 -11.10
N ARG A 380 17.08 11.18 -11.72
CA ARG A 380 16.97 11.62 -13.13
C ARG A 380 16.59 13.09 -13.27
N LEU A 381 16.17 13.75 -12.20
CA LEU A 381 15.97 15.19 -12.18
C LEU A 381 17.29 15.94 -12.43
N THR A 382 17.20 17.00 -13.24
CA THR A 382 18.28 17.92 -13.54
C THR A 382 18.06 19.21 -12.74
N VAL A 383 19.11 19.67 -12.05
CA VAL A 383 19.12 20.93 -11.31
C VAL A 383 20.13 21.87 -11.96
N VAL A 384 19.71 23.09 -12.26
CA VAL A 384 20.55 24.15 -12.83
C VAL A 384 20.63 25.31 -11.84
N THR A 385 21.83 25.88 -11.66
CA THR A 385 22.07 26.91 -10.65
C THR A 385 21.96 28.33 -11.17
N SER A 386 22.00 28.51 -12.49
CA SER A 386 21.82 29.81 -13.15
C SER A 386 21.27 29.64 -14.56
N ALA A 387 20.76 30.74 -15.14
CA ALA A 387 20.27 30.76 -16.52
C ALA A 387 21.32 30.31 -17.56
N ARG A 388 22.62 30.56 -17.30
CA ARG A 388 23.72 30.19 -18.20
C ARG A 388 23.97 28.69 -18.27
N GLU A 389 23.54 27.94 -17.26
CA GLU A 389 23.66 26.48 -17.20
C GLU A 389 22.45 25.77 -17.81
N MET A 390 21.39 26.51 -18.18
CA MET A 390 20.20 25.94 -18.80
C MET A 390 20.58 25.38 -20.18
N PRO A 391 20.25 24.11 -20.47
CA PRO A 391 20.43 23.56 -21.81
C PRO A 391 19.61 24.34 -22.85
N ASP A 392 20.21 24.63 -24.02
CA ASP A 392 19.58 25.43 -25.08
C ASP A 392 18.31 24.76 -25.64
N HIS A 393 18.30 23.43 -25.69
CA HIS A 393 17.10 22.68 -26.07
C HIS A 393 15.98 22.73 -25.03
N ILE A 394 16.26 23.07 -23.76
CA ILE A 394 15.24 23.23 -22.71
C ILE A 394 14.79 24.69 -22.60
N SER A 395 15.66 25.65 -22.92
CA SER A 395 15.30 27.07 -22.96
C SER A 395 14.35 27.39 -24.11
N SER A 396 14.50 26.70 -25.25
CA SER A 396 13.65 26.84 -26.45
C SER A 396 12.30 26.12 -26.37
N ILE A 397 12.15 25.14 -25.48
CA ILE A 397 10.88 24.41 -25.27
C ILE A 397 9.93 25.22 -24.39
N SER A 398 8.64 25.27 -24.75
CA SER A 398 7.62 25.97 -23.97
C SER A 398 7.49 25.38 -22.56
N THR A 399 7.13 26.23 -21.60
CA THR A 399 6.87 25.84 -20.21
C THR A 399 5.76 24.79 -20.09
N ASP A 400 4.86 24.71 -21.07
CA ASP A 400 3.77 23.72 -21.11
C ASP A 400 4.28 22.29 -21.35
N HIS A 401 5.48 22.14 -21.94
CA HIS A 401 6.08 20.85 -22.25
C HIS A 401 7.13 20.41 -21.23
N VAL A 402 7.85 21.37 -20.61
CA VAL A 402 8.86 21.08 -19.57
C VAL A 402 8.66 22.02 -18.39
N ALA A 403 8.07 21.49 -17.32
CA ALA A 403 7.92 22.21 -16.07
C ALA A 403 9.27 22.46 -15.40
N LYS A 404 9.55 23.73 -15.11
CA LYS A 404 10.76 24.19 -14.41
C LYS A 404 10.33 24.66 -13.02
N ILE A 405 10.62 23.86 -11.99
CA ILE A 405 10.22 24.17 -10.61
C ILE A 405 11.34 24.96 -9.92
N PRO A 406 11.14 26.23 -9.52
CA PRO A 406 12.12 26.99 -8.77
C PRO A 406 12.31 26.41 -7.37
N LEU A 407 13.54 26.22 -6.95
CA LEU A 407 13.84 25.73 -5.59
C LEU A 407 13.61 26.83 -4.53
N VAL A 408 13.43 28.09 -4.92
CA VAL A 408 13.02 29.16 -3.97
C VAL A 408 11.62 28.90 -3.39
N LEU A 409 10.77 28.13 -4.08
CA LEU A 409 9.44 27.72 -3.59
C LEU A 409 9.51 26.93 -2.26
N SER A 410 10.68 26.44 -1.87
CA SER A 410 10.90 25.76 -0.59
C SER A 410 11.00 26.68 0.61
N SER A 411 11.18 27.98 0.35
CA SER A 411 11.26 28.99 1.40
C SER A 411 9.90 29.24 2.05
N GLU A 412 9.94 29.84 3.25
CA GLU A 412 8.72 30.25 3.97
C GLU A 412 7.90 31.28 3.18
N LYS A 413 8.57 32.18 2.45
CA LYS A 413 7.94 33.19 1.57
C LYS A 413 6.89 32.58 0.63
N TYR A 414 7.16 31.39 0.12
CA TYR A 414 6.30 30.69 -0.83
C TYR A 414 5.58 29.49 -0.20
N ASN A 415 5.38 29.47 1.13
CA ASN A 415 4.66 28.40 1.84
C ASN A 415 5.23 26.99 1.61
N ARG A 416 6.54 26.86 1.36
CA ARG A 416 7.25 25.58 1.24
C ARG A 416 6.56 24.64 0.25
N GLN A 417 6.37 25.10 -0.99
CA GLN A 417 5.58 24.41 -2.01
C GLN A 417 6.44 23.52 -2.93
N SER A 418 7.76 23.70 -2.98
CA SER A 418 8.64 22.98 -3.92
C SER A 418 8.44 21.47 -3.92
N TRP A 419 8.43 20.82 -2.75
CA TRP A 419 8.28 19.37 -2.62
C TRP A 419 6.84 18.92 -2.86
N LYS A 420 5.86 19.80 -2.61
CA LYS A 420 4.45 19.55 -2.91
C LYS A 420 4.21 19.49 -4.41
N VAL A 421 4.90 20.32 -5.19
CA VAL A 421 4.71 20.40 -6.65
C VAL A 421 5.82 19.73 -7.46
N LEU A 422 6.86 19.17 -6.83
CA LEU A 422 8.03 18.61 -7.53
C LEU A 422 7.64 17.57 -8.61
N LEU A 423 6.64 16.74 -8.31
CA LEU A 423 6.21 15.67 -9.21
C LEU A 423 5.35 16.15 -10.39
N HIS A 424 5.00 17.44 -10.43
CA HIS A 424 4.46 18.10 -11.62
C HIS A 424 5.42 18.01 -12.81
N THR A 425 6.74 17.89 -12.55
CA THR A 425 7.76 17.62 -13.58
C THR A 425 7.63 16.26 -14.28
N ILE A 426 6.85 15.34 -13.70
CA ILE A 426 6.65 13.98 -14.21
C ILE A 426 5.27 13.82 -14.81
N VAL A 427 4.24 14.17 -14.04
CA VAL A 427 2.84 14.18 -14.49
C VAL A 427 2.27 15.55 -14.13
N PRO A 428 1.90 16.38 -15.13
CA PRO A 428 1.25 17.66 -14.89
C PRO A 428 0.05 17.54 -13.93
N GLY A 429 -0.20 18.59 -13.15
CA GLY A 429 -1.23 18.58 -12.10
C GLY A 429 -0.93 17.76 -10.83
N THR A 430 0.23 17.11 -10.72
CA THR A 430 0.56 16.33 -9.51
C THR A 430 0.96 17.23 -8.35
N LYS A 431 0.14 17.24 -7.29
CA LYS A 431 0.40 17.94 -6.02
C LYS A 431 0.36 16.98 -4.84
N LEU A 432 1.42 16.96 -4.04
CA LEU A 432 1.54 16.13 -2.84
C LEU A 432 1.02 16.87 -1.59
N PRO A 433 0.33 16.16 -0.68
CA PRO A 433 0.10 16.63 0.68
C PRO A 433 1.43 16.89 1.42
N ALA A 434 1.42 17.77 2.41
CA ALA A 434 2.61 18.19 3.15
C ALA A 434 3.43 17.00 3.72
N ARG A 435 2.76 16.00 4.29
CA ARG A 435 3.43 14.80 4.81
C ARG A 435 4.12 13.98 3.70
N SER A 436 3.44 13.78 2.57
CA SER A 436 4.00 13.05 1.42
C SER A 436 5.18 13.79 0.79
N ALA A 437 5.10 15.12 0.74
CA ALA A 437 6.19 15.99 0.32
C ALA A 437 7.41 15.86 1.26
N ALA A 438 7.20 15.86 2.57
CA ALA A 438 8.26 15.62 3.56
C ALA A 438 8.87 14.21 3.44
N LEU A 439 8.08 13.17 3.16
CA LEU A 439 8.62 11.82 2.90
C LEU A 439 9.48 11.76 1.63
N LEU A 440 9.09 12.49 0.58
CA LEU A 440 9.91 12.59 -0.63
C LEU A 440 11.23 13.33 -0.36
N ALA A 441 11.20 14.38 0.47
CA ALA A 441 12.39 15.07 0.96
C ALA A 441 13.28 14.15 1.81
N ALA A 442 12.70 13.36 2.72
CA ALA A 442 13.42 12.36 3.52
C ALA A 442 14.16 11.35 2.62
N LEU A 443 13.49 10.85 1.57
CA LEU A 443 14.10 9.95 0.60
C LEU A 443 15.28 10.61 -0.13
N SER A 444 15.14 11.88 -0.53
CA SER A 444 16.23 12.64 -1.14
C SER A 444 17.45 12.77 -0.22
N LEU A 445 17.24 12.99 1.09
CA LEU A 445 18.32 13.04 2.08
C LEU A 445 18.97 11.68 2.29
N GLN A 446 18.17 10.61 2.44
CA GLN A 446 18.66 9.23 2.57
C GLN A 446 19.56 8.85 1.39
N MET A 447 19.12 9.16 0.16
CA MET A 447 19.88 8.91 -1.06
C MET A 447 21.07 9.87 -1.25
N GLY A 448 21.17 10.94 -0.46
CA GLY A 448 22.22 11.94 -0.57
C GLY A 448 22.28 12.62 -1.94
N ILE A 449 21.12 13.02 -2.48
CA ILE A 449 21.04 13.75 -3.75
C ILE A 449 21.57 15.17 -3.55
N VAL A 450 22.88 15.35 -3.79
CA VAL A 450 23.63 16.57 -3.41
C VAL A 450 22.94 17.89 -3.83
N PRO A 451 22.43 18.06 -5.06
CA PRO A 451 21.78 19.30 -5.47
C PRO A 451 20.50 19.65 -4.67
N LEU A 452 19.86 18.66 -4.03
CA LEU A 452 18.59 18.82 -3.32
C LEU A 452 18.76 18.79 -1.78
N ILE A 453 19.96 18.54 -1.25
CA ILE A 453 20.18 18.34 0.21
C ILE A 453 19.64 19.52 1.03
N LYS A 454 20.06 20.75 0.72
CA LYS A 454 19.65 21.95 1.49
C LYS A 454 18.14 22.14 1.50
N VAL A 455 17.52 21.89 0.36
CA VAL A 455 16.09 22.07 0.14
C VAL A 455 15.27 20.96 0.82
N ALA A 456 15.80 19.74 0.84
CA ALA A 456 15.21 18.61 1.54
C ALA A 456 15.31 18.78 3.07
N GLU A 457 16.44 19.30 3.56
CA GLU A 457 16.64 19.63 4.97
C GLU A 457 15.61 20.66 5.46
N GLN A 458 15.38 21.74 4.72
CA GLN A 458 14.40 22.77 5.08
C GLN A 458 12.98 22.19 5.25
N GLU A 459 12.57 21.29 4.34
CA GLU A 459 11.27 20.62 4.42
C GLU A 459 11.18 19.70 5.63
N MET A 460 12.23 18.90 5.87
CA MET A 460 12.27 17.97 7.00
C MET A 460 12.28 18.69 8.35
N LEU A 461 13.01 19.79 8.48
CA LEU A 461 13.00 20.62 9.67
C LEU A 461 11.63 21.25 9.92
N ALA A 462 10.92 21.67 8.88
CA ALA A 462 9.56 22.22 9.00
C ALA A 462 8.51 21.17 9.41
N PHE A 463 8.82 19.88 9.23
CA PHE A 463 7.98 18.75 9.62
C PHE A 463 8.46 18.04 10.90
N LYS A 464 9.55 18.50 11.51
CA LYS A 464 10.24 17.84 12.62
C LYS A 464 9.33 17.39 13.77
N ASP A 465 8.41 18.25 14.18
CA ASP A 465 7.53 18.01 15.34
C ASP A 465 6.11 17.53 14.95
N LYS A 466 5.92 17.09 13.70
CA LYS A 466 4.60 16.67 13.15
C LYS A 466 4.51 15.17 12.84
N TRP A 467 5.59 14.41 13.04
CA TRP A 467 5.61 12.98 12.71
C TRP A 467 4.83 12.14 13.70
N ASN A 468 4.88 12.49 14.99
CA ASN A 468 4.22 11.75 16.05
C ASN A 468 2.73 12.15 16.20
N ASP A 469 1.94 11.76 15.20
CA ASP A 469 0.49 11.96 15.18
C ASP A 469 -0.25 10.60 15.14
N PRO A 470 -0.92 10.20 16.23
CA PRO A 470 -1.76 9.01 16.28
C PRO A 470 -2.99 9.06 15.37
N ALA A 471 -3.35 10.20 14.78
CA ALA A 471 -4.42 10.30 13.79
C ALA A 471 -3.99 9.86 12.39
N ILE A 472 -2.68 9.63 12.17
CA ILE A 472 -2.08 9.31 10.87
C ILE A 472 -1.48 7.87 10.89
N PRO A 473 -2.28 6.82 10.58
CA PRO A 473 -1.83 5.43 10.63
C PRO A 473 -0.60 5.10 9.77
N GLN A 474 -0.41 5.83 8.68
CA GLN A 474 0.61 5.58 7.66
C GLN A 474 2.01 5.89 8.18
N THR A 475 2.16 6.79 9.17
CA THR A 475 3.47 7.07 9.79
C THR A 475 4.00 5.86 10.53
N TRP A 476 3.10 5.08 11.11
CA TRP A 476 3.42 3.90 11.90
C TRP A 476 3.67 2.66 11.04
N ASN A 477 3.83 2.82 9.73
CA ASN A 477 4.32 1.76 8.86
C ASN A 477 5.84 1.58 9.05
N VAL A 478 6.31 0.34 9.17
CA VAL A 478 7.74 0.02 9.33
C VAL A 478 8.62 0.66 8.24
N GLY A 479 8.16 0.68 6.99
CA GLY A 479 8.88 1.32 5.89
C GLY A 479 9.01 2.83 6.09
N CYS A 480 7.96 3.49 6.59
CA CYS A 480 7.97 4.92 6.87
C CYS A 480 8.94 5.26 8.01
N LEU A 481 8.84 4.53 9.14
CA LEU A 481 9.75 4.69 10.26
C LEU A 481 11.21 4.45 9.85
N THR A 482 11.45 3.42 9.04
CA THR A 482 12.79 3.11 8.51
C THR A 482 13.32 4.24 7.63
N LEU A 483 12.51 4.76 6.70
CA LEU A 483 12.90 5.89 5.84
C LEU A 483 13.29 7.11 6.67
N LEU A 484 12.50 7.48 7.68
CA LEU A 484 12.76 8.64 8.53
C LEU A 484 14.07 8.50 9.32
N LEU A 485 14.29 7.33 9.93
CA LEU A 485 15.51 7.03 10.67
C LEU A 485 16.74 7.00 9.76
N ASP A 486 16.64 6.35 8.60
CA ASP A 486 17.74 6.26 7.64
C ASP A 486 18.06 7.65 7.03
N ALA A 487 17.05 8.53 6.88
CA ALA A 487 17.23 9.92 6.45
C ALA A 487 17.91 10.77 7.54
N ASP A 488 17.54 10.62 8.82
CA ASP A 488 18.21 11.31 9.94
C ASP A 488 19.67 10.87 10.01
N GLU A 489 19.96 9.57 9.91
CA GLU A 489 21.33 9.05 9.89
C GLU A 489 22.15 9.59 8.71
N ALA A 490 21.56 9.63 7.50
CA ALA A 490 22.22 10.17 6.32
C ALA A 490 22.50 11.68 6.46
N HIS A 491 21.58 12.44 7.05
CA HIS A 491 21.74 13.86 7.35
C HIS A 491 22.89 14.10 8.33
N GLN A 492 23.01 13.29 9.38
CA GLN A 492 24.15 13.38 10.31
C GLN A 492 25.48 13.11 9.61
N LYS A 493 25.56 12.05 8.79
CA LYS A 493 26.77 11.75 7.99
C LYS A 493 27.13 12.92 7.06
N GLN A 494 26.14 13.67 6.56
CA GLN A 494 26.36 14.85 5.71
C GLN A 494 26.80 16.08 6.52
N GLN A 495 26.32 16.27 7.75
CA GLN A 495 26.77 17.32 8.68
C GLN A 495 28.23 17.14 9.06
N ASP A 496 28.65 15.91 9.38
CA ASP A 496 30.03 15.60 9.76
C ASP A 496 31.03 15.93 8.63
N MET A 497 30.56 15.98 7.38
CA MET A 497 31.34 16.38 6.21
C MET A 497 31.32 17.87 5.88
N GLY A 498 30.59 18.69 6.65
CA GLY A 498 30.43 20.12 6.37
C GLY A 498 29.61 20.44 5.12
N LEU A 499 28.84 19.48 4.59
CA LEU A 499 27.89 19.73 3.48
C LEU A 499 26.66 20.54 3.95
N ILE A 500 26.44 20.57 5.27
CA ILE A 500 25.30 21.21 5.93
C ILE A 500 25.85 22.06 7.09
N MET A 501 25.41 23.32 7.18
CA MET A 501 25.95 24.28 8.16
C MET A 501 25.27 24.20 9.54
N THR A 502 24.03 23.72 9.61
CA THR A 502 23.22 23.71 10.83
C THR A 502 23.46 22.42 11.62
N ARG A 503 23.87 22.51 12.90
CA ARG A 503 24.01 21.35 13.82
C ARG A 503 22.67 20.96 14.46
N SER A 504 21.66 20.69 13.65
CA SER A 504 20.32 20.31 14.12
C SER A 504 19.90 18.97 13.52
N ARG A 505 19.35 18.05 14.32
CA ARG A 505 18.71 16.84 13.78
C ARG A 505 17.41 17.18 13.07
N ILE A 506 17.09 16.41 12.02
CA ILE A 506 15.84 16.55 11.27
C ILE A 506 14.65 15.88 11.96
N LEU A 507 14.92 14.91 12.85
CA LEU A 507 13.90 14.34 13.74
C LEU A 507 13.99 14.92 15.15
N ASN A 508 12.84 15.03 15.81
CA ASN A 508 12.79 15.26 17.24
C ASN A 508 13.49 14.09 17.98
N PRO A 509 14.37 14.34 18.97
CA PRO A 509 15.06 13.27 19.69
C PRO A 509 14.14 12.22 20.32
N ALA A 510 12.97 12.64 20.83
CA ALA A 510 11.99 11.73 21.42
C ALA A 510 11.35 10.84 20.35
N ASP A 511 10.93 11.43 19.23
CA ASP A 511 10.36 10.70 18.09
C ASP A 511 11.38 9.73 17.49
N ARG A 512 12.65 10.12 17.43
CA ARG A 512 13.73 9.25 16.95
C ARG A 512 13.90 8.02 17.85
N ASP A 513 13.93 8.19 19.17
CA ASP A 513 14.03 7.06 20.11
C ASP A 513 12.81 6.14 19.98
N LEU A 514 11.61 6.72 19.90
CA LEU A 514 10.37 5.99 19.67
C LEU A 514 10.41 5.18 18.37
N PHE A 515 10.78 5.81 17.26
CA PHE A 515 10.83 5.16 15.95
C PHE A 515 11.89 4.06 15.91
N ASP A 516 13.06 4.26 16.54
CA ASP A 516 14.11 3.23 16.63
C ASP A 516 13.63 1.99 17.39
N ARG A 517 12.88 2.18 18.49
CA ARG A 517 12.27 1.08 19.24
C ARG A 517 11.20 0.36 18.42
N LEU A 518 10.38 1.07 17.67
CA LEU A 518 9.27 0.51 16.91
C LEU A 518 9.67 -0.17 15.60
N LYS A 519 10.76 0.26 14.95
CA LYS A 519 11.34 -0.41 13.76
C LYS A 519 11.69 -1.87 14.08
N ILE A 520 12.03 -2.15 15.34
CA ILE A 520 12.35 -3.48 15.86
C ILE A 520 11.05 -4.26 16.11
N ASN A 521 10.45 -4.80 15.04
CA ASN A 521 9.35 -5.76 15.18
C ASN A 521 9.87 -7.20 14.93
N PRO A 522 10.38 -7.91 15.96
CA PRO A 522 11.03 -9.23 15.84
C PRO A 522 10.08 -10.39 15.48
N ILE A 523 8.80 -10.09 15.26
CA ILE A 523 7.69 -11.04 15.31
C ILE A 523 7.52 -11.86 14.00
N GLY A 524 8.12 -11.43 12.89
CA GLY A 524 7.97 -12.05 11.56
C GLY A 524 8.98 -13.14 11.16
N PHE A 525 9.99 -13.42 11.98
CA PHE A 525 11.11 -14.28 11.60
C PHE A 525 10.90 -15.77 11.96
N LYS A 526 11.38 -16.70 11.12
CA LYS A 526 11.35 -18.17 11.33
C LYS A 526 12.71 -18.67 11.81
N TYR A 527 12.76 -19.60 12.78
CA TYR A 527 14.01 -20.05 13.42
C TYR A 527 14.14 -21.56 13.51
N ASN A 528 15.35 -22.11 13.34
CA ASN A 528 15.62 -23.52 13.63
C ASN A 528 15.93 -23.73 15.13
N THR A 529 15.15 -24.57 15.77
CA THR A 529 15.21 -24.93 17.21
C THR A 529 15.61 -26.39 17.36
N ARG A 530 16.34 -26.73 18.43
CA ARG A 530 16.66 -28.12 18.77
C ARG A 530 15.88 -28.53 20.02
N ILE A 531 14.98 -29.49 19.86
CA ILE A 531 14.22 -30.10 20.97
C ILE A 531 14.52 -31.59 21.08
N SER A 532 14.24 -32.18 22.24
CA SER A 532 14.36 -33.62 22.45
C SER A 532 13.25 -34.42 21.75
N ARG A 533 13.58 -35.58 21.16
CA ARG A 533 12.66 -36.45 20.40
C ARG A 533 11.87 -37.37 21.36
N THR A 534 10.53 -37.43 21.29
CA THR A 534 9.69 -38.36 22.12
C THR A 534 8.76 -39.23 21.28
N THR A 535 8.28 -40.32 21.89
CA THR A 535 7.32 -41.31 21.37
C THR A 535 5.87 -40.80 21.25
N SER A 536 5.56 -39.60 21.76
CA SER A 536 4.21 -39.01 21.69
C SER A 536 3.75 -38.62 20.27
N ASP A 537 4.63 -38.69 19.26
CA ASP A 537 4.27 -38.42 17.86
C ASP A 537 3.61 -39.62 17.16
N MET A 538 3.50 -40.80 17.81
CA MET A 538 2.89 -42.01 17.22
C MET A 538 1.50 -42.40 17.76
N SER A 539 0.95 -41.69 18.75
CA SER A 539 -0.36 -42.02 19.35
C SER A 539 -1.38 -40.89 19.22
N ARG A 540 -1.52 -40.33 18.00
CA ARG A 540 -2.80 -39.75 17.57
C ARG A 540 -3.66 -40.88 17.00
N VAL A 541 -4.20 -41.71 17.89
CA VAL A 541 -5.45 -42.41 17.59
C VAL A 541 -6.57 -41.41 17.83
N GLN A 542 -7.47 -41.28 16.85
CA GLN A 542 -8.71 -40.52 16.90
C GLN A 542 -9.39 -40.65 18.28
N GLY A 543 -9.35 -39.59 19.08
CA GLY A 543 -10.18 -39.49 20.28
C GLY A 543 -11.58 -39.06 19.88
N SER A 544 -12.55 -39.97 20.02
CA SER A 544 -13.98 -39.74 19.87
C SER A 544 -14.42 -38.53 20.70
N ARG A 545 -15.37 -37.77 20.16
CA ARG A 545 -16.15 -36.77 20.91
C ARG A 545 -17.31 -37.51 21.57
N ASP A 546 -17.08 -38.04 22.75
CA ASP A 546 -18.17 -38.41 23.65
C ASP A 546 -17.87 -37.79 25.01
N ASN A 547 -18.60 -36.70 25.30
CA ASN A 547 -18.73 -36.17 26.64
C ASN A 547 -19.76 -37.06 27.34
N ASP A 548 -19.31 -38.07 28.08
CA ASP A 548 -20.10 -38.66 29.15
C ASP A 548 -19.63 -38.08 30.48
N GLU A 549 -20.56 -37.48 31.23
CA GLU A 549 -20.34 -36.73 32.46
C GLU A 549 -20.08 -37.59 33.70
N ASP A 550 -20.07 -38.92 33.58
CA ASP A 550 -19.86 -39.80 34.71
C ASP A 550 -18.66 -40.70 34.46
N HIS A 551 -17.46 -40.29 34.91
CA HIS A 551 -16.51 -41.20 35.55
C HIS A 551 -15.24 -40.47 36.10
N VAL A 552 -15.04 -40.68 37.40
CA VAL A 552 -13.74 -40.78 38.11
C VAL A 552 -13.19 -39.48 38.73
N LYS A 553 -13.60 -39.28 39.99
CA LYS A 553 -12.71 -38.77 41.04
C LYS A 553 -11.52 -39.72 41.18
N GLN A 554 -10.32 -39.37 40.70
CA GLN A 554 -9.06 -40.02 41.12
C GLN A 554 -7.93 -39.00 41.32
N ASN A 555 -7.45 -38.99 42.57
CA ASN A 555 -6.12 -38.63 43.09
C ASN A 555 -5.31 -37.48 42.47
N LYS A 556 -5.10 -36.43 43.29
CA LYS A 556 -4.15 -35.32 43.11
C LYS A 556 -2.68 -35.73 43.35
N SER A 557 -2.21 -36.84 42.79
CA SER A 557 -0.78 -37.22 42.84
C SER A 557 -0.25 -37.35 41.41
N PRO A 558 0.81 -36.60 41.02
CA PRO A 558 1.38 -36.74 39.69
C PRO A 558 1.89 -38.17 39.49
N ALA A 559 1.58 -38.77 38.34
CA ALA A 559 2.03 -40.12 38.02
C ALA A 559 3.57 -40.22 38.18
N PRO A 560 4.09 -41.27 38.83
CA PRO A 560 5.52 -41.46 39.02
C PRO A 560 6.22 -41.57 37.65
N THR A 561 7.12 -40.63 37.36
CA THR A 561 7.90 -40.60 36.11
C THR A 561 9.38 -40.74 36.37
N VAL A 562 10.09 -41.36 35.44
CA VAL A 562 11.56 -41.38 35.38
C VAL A 562 12.00 -40.55 34.16
N GLN A 563 13.04 -39.73 34.32
CA GLN A 563 13.57 -38.88 33.26
C GLN A 563 14.98 -39.30 32.83
N TYR A 564 15.21 -39.43 31.52
CA TYR A 564 16.56 -39.67 31.02
C TYR A 564 17.38 -38.37 30.93
N ASN A 565 18.58 -38.35 31.50
CA ASN A 565 19.44 -37.15 31.53
C ASN A 565 19.91 -36.69 30.14
N LYS A 566 20.24 -37.60 29.19
CA LYS A 566 20.81 -37.18 27.90
C LYS A 566 19.79 -36.66 26.90
N CYS A 567 18.54 -37.13 26.90
CA CYS A 567 17.49 -36.64 26.00
C CYS A 567 16.29 -36.00 26.71
N SER A 568 16.21 -36.00 28.04
CA SER A 568 15.13 -35.37 28.82
C SER A 568 13.74 -35.98 28.57
N ASN A 569 13.65 -37.19 28.00
CA ASN A 569 12.39 -37.91 27.86
C ASN A 569 11.90 -38.43 29.21
N ARG A 570 10.61 -38.24 29.50
CA ARG A 570 9.93 -38.75 30.69
C ARG A 570 9.05 -39.93 30.31
N ILE A 571 9.13 -41.00 31.07
CA ILE A 571 8.25 -42.16 30.96
C ILE A 571 7.55 -42.36 32.29
N ILE A 572 6.25 -42.65 32.25
CA ILE A 572 5.50 -43.07 33.43
C ILE A 572 6.02 -44.46 33.80
N TRP A 573 6.71 -44.54 34.94
CA TRP A 573 7.24 -45.79 35.47
C TRP A 573 6.80 -45.88 36.93
N PRO A 574 5.76 -46.66 37.23
CA PRO A 574 5.25 -46.86 38.59
C PRO A 574 6.34 -47.32 39.55
N GLU A 575 6.30 -46.82 40.78
CA GLU A 575 7.32 -47.09 41.80
C GLU A 575 7.38 -48.58 42.15
N GLU A 576 6.27 -49.29 42.05
CA GLU A 576 6.14 -50.72 42.31
C GLU A 576 6.96 -51.58 41.33
N TYR A 577 7.26 -51.05 40.14
CA TYR A 577 8.07 -51.72 39.11
C TYR A 577 9.54 -51.28 39.10
N ARG A 578 9.97 -50.45 40.07
CA ARG A 578 11.37 -50.04 40.20
C ARG A 578 12.07 -51.00 41.16
N THR A 579 13.20 -51.55 40.75
CA THR A 579 14.02 -52.38 41.64
C THR A 579 14.60 -51.51 42.77
N SER A 580 14.85 -52.09 43.94
CA SER A 580 15.47 -51.39 45.08
C SER A 580 16.88 -50.85 44.79
N LEU A 581 17.51 -51.33 43.70
CA LEU A 581 18.81 -50.89 43.18
C LEU A 581 18.70 -49.84 42.06
N PHE A 582 17.48 -49.45 41.65
CA PHE A 582 17.27 -48.52 40.56
C PHE A 582 17.82 -47.13 40.90
N LYS A 583 18.75 -46.65 40.06
CA LYS A 583 19.20 -45.25 40.06
C LYS A 583 18.70 -44.57 38.80
N GLU A 584 18.06 -43.41 38.95
CA GLU A 584 17.56 -42.63 37.82
C GLU A 584 18.69 -42.20 36.86
N SER A 585 19.93 -42.09 37.33
CA SER A 585 21.13 -41.85 36.49
C SER A 585 21.37 -42.92 35.44
N ASP A 586 20.95 -44.14 35.69
CA ASP A 586 21.27 -45.33 34.89
C ASP A 586 20.18 -45.63 33.86
N PHE A 587 19.03 -44.95 33.99
CA PHE A 587 17.93 -45.06 33.04
C PHE A 587 18.36 -44.53 31.67
N ILE A 588 18.16 -45.31 30.60
CA ILE A 588 18.29 -44.87 29.21
C ILE A 588 16.91 -45.00 28.56
N CYS A 589 16.40 -43.93 27.95
CA CYS A 589 15.07 -44.02 27.35
C CYS A 589 15.06 -44.97 26.13
N PRO A 590 13.95 -45.69 25.86
CA PRO A 590 13.85 -46.66 24.75
C PRO A 590 14.25 -46.08 23.39
N LEU A 591 13.94 -44.81 23.11
CA LEU A 591 14.33 -44.16 21.85
C LEU A 591 15.85 -44.02 21.69
N CYS A 592 16.57 -43.79 22.79
CA CYS A 592 18.03 -43.72 22.77
C CYS A 592 18.65 -45.12 22.69
N THR A 593 18.01 -46.13 23.28
CA THR A 593 18.40 -47.54 23.11
C THR A 593 18.23 -48.01 21.66
N SER A 594 17.21 -47.51 20.95
CA SER A 594 16.96 -47.82 19.52
C SER A 594 17.80 -47.02 18.52
N GLY A 595 18.85 -46.31 18.95
CA GLY A 595 19.80 -45.63 18.04
C GLY A 595 19.33 -44.28 17.47
N TYR A 596 18.20 -43.73 17.93
CA TYR A 596 17.77 -42.39 17.50
C TYR A 596 18.56 -41.29 18.21
N GLY A 597 19.00 -40.29 17.44
CA GLY A 597 19.66 -39.11 17.98
C GLY A 597 18.82 -38.39 19.05
N PRO A 598 19.43 -37.82 20.11
CA PRO A 598 18.73 -37.30 21.28
C PRO A 598 17.90 -36.03 21.01
N THR A 599 18.12 -35.37 19.86
CA THR A 599 17.48 -34.09 19.51
C THR A 599 16.99 -34.09 18.06
N THR A 600 15.91 -33.36 17.78
CA THR A 600 15.38 -33.05 16.45
C THR A 600 15.46 -31.55 16.20
N GLU A 601 15.80 -31.18 14.97
CA GLU A 601 15.74 -29.78 14.51
C GLU A 601 14.35 -29.46 13.97
N LEU A 602 13.78 -28.34 14.44
CA LEU A 602 12.43 -27.89 14.10
C LEU A 602 12.42 -26.40 13.82
N THR A 603 11.83 -25.99 12.71
CA THR A 603 11.64 -24.57 12.42
C THR A 603 10.41 -24.03 13.17
N VAL A 604 10.63 -23.12 14.13
CA VAL A 604 9.63 -22.54 15.02
C VAL A 604 9.65 -21.01 14.90
N THR A 605 8.48 -20.38 14.99
CA THR A 605 8.34 -18.91 15.02
C THR A 605 8.24 -18.43 16.47
N PRO A 606 8.57 -17.16 16.79
CA PRO A 606 8.40 -16.58 18.12
C PRO A 606 6.99 -16.78 18.68
N TYR A 607 5.98 -16.71 17.82
CA TYR A 607 4.58 -16.97 18.16
C TYR A 607 4.31 -18.40 18.65
N LYS A 608 4.99 -19.40 18.09
CA LYS A 608 4.87 -20.79 18.52
C LYS A 608 5.56 -21.01 19.88
N LEU A 609 6.62 -20.26 20.16
CA LEU A 609 7.28 -20.26 21.47
C LEU A 609 6.45 -19.50 22.53
N PHE A 610 5.68 -18.50 22.11
CA PHE A 610 4.88 -17.68 23.01
C PHE A 610 3.83 -18.48 23.78
N ALA A 611 3.19 -19.47 23.15
CA ALA A 611 2.13 -20.28 23.77
C ALA A 611 2.55 -20.90 25.11
N GLU A 612 3.86 -21.11 25.33
CA GLU A 612 4.40 -21.78 26.52
C GLU A 612 5.40 -20.95 27.34
N ASN A 613 5.95 -19.85 26.82
CA ASN A 613 7.06 -19.12 27.45
C ASN A 613 6.78 -17.68 27.85
N THR A 614 5.56 -17.16 27.60
CA THR A 614 5.23 -15.73 27.72
C THR A 614 6.13 -14.83 26.85
N PHE A 615 5.89 -13.50 26.83
CA PHE A 615 6.75 -12.54 26.12
C PHE A 615 7.89 -11.98 26.99
N SER A 616 7.95 -12.35 28.27
CA SER A 616 8.91 -11.80 29.25
C SER A 616 10.38 -12.02 28.91
N TRP A 617 10.70 -12.95 28.01
CA TRP A 617 12.07 -13.20 27.52
C TRP A 617 12.48 -12.32 26.33
N LEU A 618 11.51 -11.63 25.71
CA LEU A 618 11.70 -10.80 24.53
C LEU A 618 11.37 -9.32 24.80
N VAL A 619 10.36 -9.04 25.64
CA VAL A 619 9.94 -7.70 26.04
C VAL A 619 9.66 -7.64 27.55
N GLN A 620 10.15 -6.60 28.23
CA GLN A 620 9.88 -6.33 29.64
C GLN A 620 9.29 -4.91 29.82
N GLY A 621 8.28 -4.76 30.69
CA GLY A 621 7.65 -3.48 31.01
C GLY A 621 6.68 -3.48 32.18
N ALA A 622 6.50 -2.32 32.83
CA ALA A 622 5.75 -2.16 34.08
C ALA A 622 4.21 -2.30 33.96
N ASN A 623 3.63 -2.02 32.78
CA ASN A 623 2.17 -2.01 32.58
C ASN A 623 1.61 -3.24 31.84
N TYR A 624 2.41 -4.31 31.67
CA TYR A 624 2.01 -5.48 30.89
C TYR A 624 1.41 -6.57 31.76
N GLN A 625 0.09 -6.59 31.88
CA GLN A 625 -0.67 -7.72 32.45
C GLN A 625 -0.77 -8.92 31.48
N GLY A 626 0.33 -9.33 30.84
CA GLY A 626 0.40 -10.56 30.04
C GLY A 626 -0.37 -10.57 28.71
N LYS A 627 -1.05 -9.49 28.32
CA LYS A 627 -1.74 -9.33 27.03
C LYS A 627 -0.93 -8.46 26.06
N TRP A 628 0.26 -8.93 25.70
CA TRP A 628 1.02 -8.34 24.59
C TRP A 628 0.33 -8.70 23.25
N PRO A 629 0.30 -7.80 22.24
CA PRO A 629 -0.58 -7.83 21.07
C PRO A 629 -1.06 -9.18 20.56
N HIS A 630 -2.37 -9.25 20.29
CA HIS A 630 -2.96 -10.38 19.60
C HIS A 630 -2.28 -10.60 18.23
N ARG A 631 -2.27 -11.84 17.76
CA ARG A 631 -1.69 -12.23 16.46
C ARG A 631 -2.18 -11.26 15.36
N ASN A 632 -1.25 -10.55 14.72
CA ASN A 632 -1.44 -9.60 13.59
C ASN A 632 -1.79 -8.13 13.92
N GLU A 633 -1.55 -7.62 15.13
CA GLU A 633 -1.67 -6.17 15.35
C GLU A 633 -0.54 -5.37 14.66
N SER A 634 -0.92 -4.26 14.06
CA SER A 634 -0.01 -3.28 13.44
C SER A 634 0.60 -2.35 14.50
N ILE A 635 1.76 -1.74 14.21
CA ILE A 635 2.37 -0.73 15.09
C ILE A 635 1.39 0.40 15.44
N PHE A 636 0.57 0.80 14.46
CA PHE A 636 -0.50 1.76 14.67
C PHE A 636 -1.45 1.34 15.79
N GLN A 637 -1.96 0.10 15.77
CA GLN A 637 -2.87 -0.40 16.80
C GLN A 637 -2.22 -0.44 18.18
N ILE A 638 -0.93 -0.78 18.24
CA ILE A 638 -0.15 -0.75 19.49
C ILE A 638 -0.12 0.67 20.06
N ILE A 639 0.17 1.67 19.22
CA ILE A 639 0.25 3.07 19.63
C ILE A 639 -1.12 3.64 19.98
N SER A 640 -2.16 3.32 19.21
CA SER A 640 -3.53 3.74 19.54
C SER A 640 -4.02 3.14 20.86
N ALA A 641 -3.51 1.97 21.26
CA ALA A 641 -3.89 1.33 22.52
C ALA A 641 -3.09 1.84 23.72
N MET A 642 -1.80 2.11 23.53
CA MET A 642 -0.85 2.37 24.62
C MET A 642 -0.43 3.83 24.76
N GLY A 643 -0.62 4.63 23.71
CA GLY A 643 0.01 5.93 23.57
C GLY A 643 1.53 5.82 23.32
N THR A 644 2.14 6.90 22.84
CA THR A 644 3.58 6.94 22.57
C THR A 644 4.43 6.91 23.84
N GLU A 645 3.98 7.58 24.90
CA GLU A 645 4.63 7.56 26.22
C GLU A 645 4.59 6.16 26.86
N GLY A 646 3.48 5.43 26.70
CA GLY A 646 3.36 4.05 27.18
C GLY A 646 4.30 3.08 26.46
N VAL A 647 4.59 3.34 25.18
CA VAL A 647 5.57 2.58 24.39
C VAL A 647 7.00 2.88 24.87
N LEU A 648 7.35 4.16 25.04
CA LEU A 648 8.70 4.58 25.46
C LEU A 648 9.06 4.13 26.88
N SER A 649 8.14 4.30 27.83
CA SER A 649 8.33 3.91 29.23
C SER A 649 8.12 2.41 29.48
N GLY A 650 7.33 1.75 28.62
CA GLY A 650 6.93 0.37 28.81
C GLY A 650 7.76 -0.67 28.06
N ILE A 651 8.38 -0.38 26.92
CA ILE A 651 8.91 -1.44 26.04
C ILE A 651 10.43 -1.48 26.09
N ASN A 652 10.97 -2.47 26.82
CA ASN A 652 12.37 -2.86 26.74
C ASN A 652 12.50 -4.21 26.02
N PHE A 653 13.15 -4.20 24.85
CA PHE A 653 13.45 -5.43 24.11
C PHE A 653 14.71 -6.12 24.67
N PHE A 654 14.66 -7.45 24.79
CA PHE A 654 15.70 -8.30 25.34
C PHE A 654 16.09 -7.96 26.78
N PRO A 655 15.27 -8.32 27.75
CA PRO A 655 15.62 -8.18 29.16
C PRO A 655 16.87 -8.99 29.50
N SER A 656 17.57 -8.60 30.57
CA SER A 656 18.84 -9.23 30.99
C SER A 656 18.71 -10.71 31.39
N SER A 657 17.49 -11.22 31.55
CA SER A 657 17.25 -12.63 31.84
C SER A 657 17.42 -13.49 30.58
N GLU A 658 18.17 -14.60 30.69
CA GLU A 658 18.28 -15.62 29.65
C GLU A 658 17.44 -16.86 30.01
N PRO A 659 16.10 -16.82 29.87
CA PRO A 659 15.27 -17.93 30.32
C PRO A 659 15.40 -19.16 29.42
N GLN A 660 15.21 -20.33 30.03
CA GLN A 660 15.15 -21.61 29.35
C GLN A 660 13.81 -21.73 28.61
N LEU A 661 13.83 -21.55 27.29
CA LEU A 661 12.62 -21.63 26.45
C LEU A 661 12.11 -23.07 26.36
N ARG A 662 10.80 -23.23 26.15
CA ARG A 662 10.07 -24.49 26.02
C ARG A 662 9.26 -24.57 24.72
N TYR A 663 9.02 -25.78 24.23
CA TYR A 663 8.11 -26.01 23.11
C TYR A 663 7.49 -27.40 23.24
N ASN A 664 6.16 -27.48 23.17
CA ASN A 664 5.35 -28.65 23.52
C ASN A 664 5.73 -29.26 24.89
N GLY A 665 5.95 -28.41 25.89
CA GLY A 665 6.32 -28.76 27.26
C GLY A 665 7.81 -29.09 27.47
N LYS A 666 8.63 -29.14 26.41
CA LYS A 666 10.04 -29.56 26.47
C LYS A 666 11.02 -28.40 26.44
N PRO A 667 12.14 -28.45 27.18
CA PRO A 667 13.17 -27.42 27.13
C PRO A 667 13.92 -27.39 25.78
N ILE A 668 14.08 -26.20 25.22
CA ILE A 668 14.84 -25.93 23.99
C ILE A 668 16.33 -25.81 24.34
N ARG A 669 17.15 -26.75 23.86
CA ARG A 669 18.56 -26.83 24.25
C ARG A 669 19.42 -25.68 23.75
N ASN A 670 19.00 -25.04 22.65
CA ASN A 670 19.69 -23.90 22.06
C ASN A 670 19.04 -22.54 22.39
N SER A 671 18.34 -22.42 23.53
CA SER A 671 17.65 -21.18 23.94
C SER A 671 18.55 -19.95 23.89
N LYS A 672 19.76 -20.02 24.49
CA LYS A 672 20.74 -18.92 24.44
C LYS A 672 21.15 -18.53 23.02
N LYS A 673 21.36 -19.53 22.16
CA LYS A 673 21.72 -19.32 20.74
C LYS A 673 20.56 -18.66 19.97
N ILE A 674 19.31 -18.99 20.28
CA ILE A 674 18.13 -18.37 19.66
C ILE A 674 18.04 -16.90 20.06
N ILE A 675 18.18 -16.61 21.35
CA ILE A 675 18.15 -15.24 21.89
C ILE A 675 19.30 -14.40 21.31
N SER A 676 20.53 -14.93 21.27
CA SER A 676 21.66 -14.21 20.68
C SER A 676 21.54 -14.03 19.17
N THR A 677 20.95 -15.00 18.45
CA THR A 677 20.63 -14.85 17.02
C THR A 677 19.60 -13.76 16.79
N LEU A 678 18.55 -13.70 17.61
CA LEU A 678 17.54 -12.63 17.60
C LEU A 678 18.16 -11.26 17.86
N GLN A 679 18.98 -11.14 18.90
CA GLN A 679 19.72 -9.91 19.21
C GLN A 679 20.62 -9.50 18.04
N ASN A 680 21.30 -10.45 17.39
CA ASN A 680 22.14 -10.18 16.23
C ASN A 680 21.35 -9.75 14.99
N ILE A 681 20.18 -10.35 14.74
CA ILE A 681 19.28 -9.93 13.65
C ILE A 681 18.78 -8.51 13.90
N VAL A 682 18.40 -8.20 15.15
CA VAL A 682 17.98 -6.85 15.53
C VAL A 682 19.13 -5.86 15.36
N LYS A 683 20.34 -6.20 15.83
CA LYS A 683 21.54 -5.38 15.62
C LYS A 683 21.86 -5.16 14.13
N ARG A 684 21.77 -6.20 13.30
CA ARG A 684 21.96 -6.09 11.83
C ARG A 684 20.86 -5.28 11.16
N SER A 685 19.62 -5.32 11.65
CA SER A 685 18.53 -4.49 11.13
C SER A 685 18.68 -2.99 11.46
N LYS A 686 19.54 -2.66 12.44
CA LYS A 686 19.88 -1.28 12.81
C LYS A 686 20.97 -0.67 11.93
N THR A 687 21.81 -1.48 11.28
CA THR A 687 22.84 -0.98 10.37
C THR A 687 22.27 -0.81 8.97
N SER A 688 22.17 0.43 8.49
CA SER A 688 21.71 0.80 7.14
C SER A 688 22.66 0.32 6.01
N ASP A 689 23.86 -0.16 6.38
CA ASP A 689 24.97 -0.51 5.49
C ASP A 689 24.77 -1.74 4.59
N ASP A 690 23.64 -2.46 4.69
CA ASP A 690 23.40 -3.70 3.91
C ASP A 690 22.41 -3.53 2.73
N LYS A 691 22.01 -2.29 2.41
CA LYS A 691 21.05 -2.00 1.32
C LYS A 691 21.68 -1.15 0.21
N CYS A 692 21.29 -1.45 -1.03
CA CYS A 692 21.63 -0.60 -2.16
C CYS A 692 20.83 0.71 -2.12
N SER A 693 21.51 1.85 -2.25
CA SER A 693 20.91 3.19 -2.27
C SER A 693 20.03 3.49 -3.50
N LEU A 694 20.03 2.61 -4.52
CA LEU A 694 19.23 2.79 -5.74
C LEU A 694 18.01 1.86 -5.79
N CYS A 695 18.19 0.55 -5.53
CA CYS A 695 17.09 -0.42 -5.58
C CYS A 695 16.49 -0.78 -4.22
N PHE A 696 17.08 -0.33 -3.11
CA PHE A 696 16.61 -0.56 -1.73
C PHE A 696 16.45 -2.03 -1.32
N SER A 697 16.92 -2.98 -2.13
CA SER A 697 16.92 -4.41 -1.82
C SER A 697 18.05 -4.76 -0.87
N ALA A 698 17.78 -5.60 0.12
CA ALA A 698 18.81 -6.26 0.92
C ALA A 698 19.62 -7.21 0.02
N SER A 699 20.94 -7.10 0.03
CA SER A 699 21.81 -7.93 -0.80
C SER A 699 21.87 -9.36 -0.26
N HIS A 700 21.03 -10.28 -0.79
CA HIS A 700 21.18 -11.72 -0.54
C HIS A 700 22.39 -12.33 -1.25
N TYR A 701 22.90 -11.66 -2.29
CA TYR A 701 24.05 -12.08 -3.08
C TYR A 701 24.91 -10.86 -3.43
N SER A 702 26.18 -10.89 -3.04
CA SER A 702 27.30 -10.03 -3.47
C SER A 702 27.39 -8.57 -2.96
N HIS A 703 28.63 -8.20 -2.62
CA HIS A 703 29.11 -6.96 -2.00
C HIS A 703 28.51 -5.67 -2.57
N LEU A 704 28.01 -4.82 -1.68
CA LEU A 704 27.75 -3.41 -2.00
C LEU A 704 29.07 -2.70 -2.30
N LEU A 705 29.05 -1.85 -3.32
CA LEU A 705 30.22 -1.13 -3.79
C LEU A 705 29.94 0.37 -3.76
N ALA A 706 31.00 1.17 -3.60
CA ALA A 706 30.88 2.63 -3.65
C ALA A 706 30.25 3.08 -4.98
N ALA A 707 29.27 3.97 -4.91
CA ALA A 707 28.54 4.44 -6.09
C ALA A 707 29.43 5.16 -7.09
N CYS A 708 30.42 5.92 -6.64
CA CYS A 708 31.34 6.65 -7.53
C CYS A 708 32.80 6.67 -7.06
N GLY A 709 33.09 6.23 -5.83
CA GLY A 709 34.44 6.21 -5.25
C GLY A 709 35.05 7.57 -4.95
N ARG A 710 34.30 8.67 -5.07
CA ARG A 710 34.77 10.02 -4.73
C ARG A 710 34.60 10.29 -3.23
N ASP A 711 35.55 11.01 -2.67
CA ASP A 711 35.47 11.50 -1.30
C ASP A 711 34.23 12.37 -1.10
N GLY A 712 33.53 12.14 0.00
CA GLY A 712 32.25 12.79 0.30
C GLY A 712 31.02 12.19 -0.38
N CYS A 713 31.11 10.99 -0.97
CA CYS A 713 29.97 10.24 -1.48
C CYS A 713 29.92 8.83 -0.85
N PHE A 714 29.12 8.67 0.20
CA PHE A 714 29.00 7.40 0.95
C PHE A 714 27.99 6.41 0.38
N GLN A 715 27.30 6.79 -0.70
CA GLN A 715 26.26 5.95 -1.26
C GLN A 715 26.83 4.67 -1.85
N GLN A 716 26.14 3.56 -1.61
CA GLN A 716 26.56 2.25 -2.05
C GLN A 716 25.51 1.62 -2.98
N MET A 717 25.99 0.87 -3.97
CA MET A 717 25.16 0.27 -4.99
C MET A 717 25.50 -1.20 -5.15
N CYS A 718 24.47 -2.03 -5.37
CA CYS A 718 24.69 -3.41 -5.80
C CYS A 718 25.26 -3.43 -7.22
N VAL A 719 25.93 -4.53 -7.57
CA VAL A 719 26.59 -4.70 -8.87
C VAL A 719 25.63 -4.50 -10.04
N SER A 720 24.40 -5.02 -9.93
CA SER A 720 23.38 -4.87 -10.99
C SER A 720 22.98 -3.41 -11.20
N CYS A 721 22.78 -2.64 -10.13
CA CYS A 721 22.49 -1.20 -10.23
C CYS A 721 23.67 -0.41 -10.79
N LEU A 722 24.90 -0.74 -10.41
CA LEU A 722 26.11 -0.10 -10.97
C LEU A 722 26.23 -0.34 -12.46
N MET A 723 26.07 -1.59 -12.89
CA MET A 723 26.10 -1.98 -14.30
C MET A 723 24.96 -1.31 -15.06
N GLY A 724 23.73 -1.37 -14.54
CA GLY A 724 22.56 -0.78 -15.16
C GLY A 724 22.67 0.75 -15.35
N TRP A 725 23.29 1.45 -14.40
CA TRP A 725 23.51 2.90 -14.49
C TRP A 725 24.69 3.24 -15.40
N TYR A 726 25.87 2.66 -15.16
CA TYR A 726 27.11 3.08 -15.83
C TYR A 726 27.36 2.43 -17.19
N MET A 727 26.78 1.27 -17.47
CA MET A 727 26.83 0.63 -18.79
C MET A 727 25.63 0.96 -19.68
N HIS A 728 24.92 2.05 -19.36
CA HIS A 728 23.75 2.47 -20.12
C HIS A 728 24.10 2.92 -21.55
N ASN A 729 25.20 3.65 -21.72
CA ASN A 729 25.66 4.11 -23.03
C ASN A 729 26.26 2.97 -23.87
N SER A 730 25.95 2.95 -25.16
CA SER A 730 26.44 1.92 -26.07
C SER A 730 26.58 2.39 -27.52
N ALA A 731 27.43 1.69 -28.29
CA ALA A 731 27.68 1.99 -29.70
C ALA A 731 26.39 1.96 -30.54
N GLY A 732 26.31 2.88 -31.50
CA GLY A 732 25.17 3.08 -32.39
C GLY A 732 23.95 3.73 -31.73
N ARG A 733 24.11 4.38 -30.56
CA ARG A 733 23.01 5.04 -29.82
C ARG A 733 23.39 6.46 -29.39
N VAL A 734 22.38 7.24 -29.03
CA VAL A 734 22.55 8.55 -28.37
C VAL A 734 23.29 8.37 -27.04
N ILE A 735 24.23 9.28 -26.77
CA ILE A 735 25.00 9.30 -25.53
C ILE A 735 24.17 10.03 -24.47
N ASN A 736 23.70 9.30 -23.47
CA ASN A 736 23.14 9.90 -22.27
C ASN A 736 24.30 10.42 -21.40
N THR A 737 24.41 11.74 -21.28
CA THR A 737 25.47 12.41 -20.52
C THR A 737 25.22 12.38 -19.01
N ALA A 738 23.97 12.26 -18.57
CA ALA A 738 23.60 12.22 -17.15
C ALA A 738 24.10 10.94 -16.46
N VAL A 739 24.03 9.78 -17.15
CA VAL A 739 24.56 8.50 -16.64
C VAL A 739 26.09 8.44 -16.63
N LEU A 740 26.78 9.43 -17.23
CA LEU A 740 28.23 9.60 -17.09
C LEU A 740 28.62 10.18 -15.72
N ARG A 741 27.66 10.63 -14.91
CA ARG A 741 27.88 11.13 -13.55
C ARG A 741 27.27 10.19 -12.51
N CYS A 742 27.70 10.33 -11.27
CA CYS A 742 27.11 9.63 -10.13
C CYS A 742 25.62 10.00 -10.00
N PRO A 743 24.70 9.04 -9.79
CA PRO A 743 23.27 9.32 -9.63
C PRO A 743 22.97 10.20 -8.41
N PHE A 744 23.84 10.17 -7.40
CA PHE A 744 23.63 10.86 -6.12
C PHE A 744 24.35 12.21 -6.07
N CYS A 745 25.68 12.20 -6.13
CA CYS A 745 26.49 13.41 -5.97
C CYS A 745 26.75 14.19 -7.26
N ARG A 746 26.27 13.68 -8.41
CA ARG A 746 26.41 14.29 -9.75
C ARG A 746 27.85 14.56 -10.20
N ARG A 747 28.86 14.05 -9.49
CA ARG A 747 30.29 14.10 -9.87
C ARG A 747 30.68 12.91 -10.74
N TYR A 748 31.74 13.05 -11.53
CA TYR A 748 32.30 11.95 -12.30
C TYR A 748 32.95 10.91 -11.38
N PRO A 749 32.69 9.61 -11.58
CA PRO A 749 33.28 8.54 -10.76
C PRO A 749 34.81 8.46 -10.93
N THR A 750 35.47 7.76 -10.01
CA THR A 750 36.92 7.55 -10.05
C THR A 750 37.34 6.63 -11.18
N LEU A 751 38.58 6.80 -11.66
CA LEU A 751 39.12 6.02 -12.78
C LEU A 751 39.02 4.49 -12.59
N PRO A 752 39.28 3.91 -11.39
CA PRO A 752 39.12 2.46 -11.19
C PRO A 752 37.69 1.98 -11.44
N LEU A 753 36.70 2.75 -10.99
CA LEU A 753 35.29 2.42 -11.18
C LEU A 753 34.90 2.54 -12.66
N VAL A 754 35.37 3.59 -13.34
CA VAL A 754 35.16 3.76 -14.80
C VAL A 754 35.80 2.59 -15.58
N LYS A 755 37.02 2.16 -15.25
CA LYS A 755 37.69 1.04 -15.95
C LYS A 755 36.87 -0.25 -15.84
N LYS A 756 36.30 -0.52 -14.66
CA LYS A 756 35.57 -1.77 -14.38
C LYS A 756 34.13 -1.76 -14.88
N TYR A 757 33.41 -0.64 -14.70
CA TYR A 757 31.97 -0.55 -14.95
C TYR A 757 31.61 0.33 -16.16
N ARG A 758 32.61 0.86 -16.89
CA ARG A 758 32.44 1.64 -18.13
C ARG A 758 33.52 1.36 -19.21
N PRO A 759 33.92 0.10 -19.47
CA PRO A 759 35.04 -0.19 -20.36
C PRO A 759 34.80 0.32 -21.79
N GLY A 760 33.56 0.28 -22.29
CA GLY A 760 33.20 0.74 -23.64
C GLY A 760 33.31 2.25 -23.82
N THR A 761 32.76 3.05 -22.90
CA THR A 761 32.76 4.51 -23.05
C THR A 761 34.14 5.15 -22.89
N GLN A 762 35.12 4.46 -22.27
CA GLN A 762 36.51 4.94 -22.22
C GLN A 762 37.18 4.93 -23.60
N ARG A 763 36.71 4.07 -24.51
CA ARG A 763 37.23 3.95 -25.87
C ARG A 763 36.58 4.94 -26.84
N VAL A 764 35.50 5.60 -26.42
CA VAL A 764 34.78 6.57 -27.25
C VAL A 764 35.63 7.81 -27.41
N LYS A 765 36.15 8.02 -28.62
CA LYS A 765 36.87 9.24 -29.00
C LYS A 765 35.94 10.44 -28.87
N ASP A 766 36.46 11.57 -28.43
CA ASP A 766 35.72 12.84 -28.28
C ASP A 766 34.51 12.82 -27.32
N ILE A 767 34.41 11.84 -26.40
CA ILE A 767 33.35 11.82 -25.38
C ILE A 767 33.37 13.09 -24.49
N THR A 768 34.53 13.71 -24.31
CA THR A 768 34.68 14.99 -23.61
C THR A 768 34.04 16.15 -24.36
N LYS A 769 34.00 16.12 -25.70
CA LYS A 769 33.24 17.09 -26.51
C LYS A 769 31.74 16.92 -26.26
N ALA A 770 31.26 15.67 -26.25
CA ALA A 770 29.86 15.38 -25.92
C ALA A 770 29.45 15.88 -24.53
N VAL A 771 30.36 15.80 -23.55
CA VAL A 771 30.14 16.35 -22.20
C VAL A 771 30.12 17.88 -22.20
N ARG A 772 31.01 18.54 -22.95
CA ARG A 772 31.11 20.01 -23.00
C ARG A 772 29.99 20.66 -23.83
N GLY A 773 29.61 20.02 -24.93
CA GLY A 773 28.49 20.40 -25.78
C GLY A 773 27.14 19.91 -25.27
N ASN A 774 27.10 19.26 -24.09
CA ASN A 774 25.87 18.80 -23.49
C ASN A 774 24.91 19.96 -23.29
N GLY A 775 23.70 19.83 -23.83
CA GLY A 775 22.68 20.86 -23.79
C GLY A 775 22.59 21.72 -25.04
N LYS A 776 23.65 21.77 -25.86
CA LYS A 776 23.69 22.46 -27.16
C LYS A 776 23.42 21.53 -28.33
N PHE A 777 24.06 20.36 -28.29
CA PHE A 777 23.96 19.35 -29.33
C PHE A 777 23.61 17.98 -28.74
N ILE A 778 22.88 17.17 -29.52
CA ILE A 778 22.69 15.76 -29.20
C ILE A 778 23.85 14.98 -29.83
N TYR A 779 24.59 14.26 -28.99
CA TYR A 779 25.70 13.41 -29.42
C TYR A 779 25.30 11.94 -29.45
N ALA A 780 25.78 11.19 -30.45
CA ALA A 780 25.68 9.74 -30.52
C ALA A 780 27.05 9.09 -30.64
N TRP A 781 27.14 7.84 -30.18
CA TRP A 781 28.31 6.99 -30.33
C TRP A 781 28.22 6.28 -31.68
N CYS A 782 29.07 6.64 -32.63
CA CYS A 782 29.14 5.97 -33.94
C CYS A 782 29.53 4.50 -33.79
N TYR A 783 28.74 3.60 -34.40
CA TYR A 783 28.99 2.15 -34.34
C TYR A 783 30.31 1.72 -35.00
N GLU A 784 30.77 2.45 -36.02
CA GLU A 784 31.93 2.06 -36.84
C GLU A 784 33.26 2.64 -36.33
N CYS A 785 33.31 3.95 -36.04
CA CYS A 785 34.56 4.64 -35.70
C CYS A 785 34.75 4.89 -34.19
N ASP A 786 33.86 4.39 -33.34
CA ASP A 786 33.88 4.58 -31.88
C ASP A 786 34.09 6.05 -31.46
N THR A 787 33.52 6.99 -32.21
CA THR A 787 33.66 8.43 -31.94
C THR A 787 32.30 9.02 -31.55
N ALA A 788 32.30 9.89 -30.54
CA ALA A 788 31.14 10.72 -30.19
C ALA A 788 30.98 11.81 -31.26
N LYS A 789 29.83 11.82 -31.93
CA LYS A 789 29.55 12.72 -33.05
C LYS A 789 28.20 13.40 -32.83
N GLU A 790 28.10 14.65 -33.29
CA GLU A 790 26.86 15.44 -33.27
C GLU A 790 25.88 14.84 -34.28
N VAL A 791 24.62 14.68 -33.87
CA VAL A 791 23.56 14.10 -34.72
C VAL A 791 22.53 15.16 -35.10
N ILE A 792 22.16 16.03 -34.16
CA ILE A 792 21.15 17.06 -34.37
C ILE A 792 21.66 18.38 -33.79
N GLY A 793 21.54 19.45 -34.59
CA GLY A 793 21.79 20.84 -34.22
C GLY A 793 20.56 21.54 -33.63
N GLU A 794 20.79 22.72 -33.04
CA GLU A 794 19.85 23.51 -32.22
C GLU A 794 18.42 23.62 -32.75
N SER A 795 18.21 23.70 -34.07
CA SER A 795 16.90 23.98 -34.69
C SER A 795 15.94 22.80 -34.81
N CYS A 796 16.36 21.57 -34.51
CA CYS A 796 15.60 20.35 -34.79
C CYS A 796 15.36 19.46 -33.55
N ILE A 797 15.70 19.94 -32.35
CA ILE A 797 15.56 19.16 -31.13
C ILE A 797 14.08 19.09 -30.74
N ARG A 798 13.48 17.90 -30.89
CA ARG A 798 12.11 17.61 -30.46
C ARG A 798 12.08 17.41 -28.94
N ALA A 799 10.93 17.67 -28.33
CA ALA A 799 10.66 17.41 -26.91
C ALA A 799 10.53 15.90 -26.58
N GLU A 800 11.25 15.03 -27.28
CA GLU A 800 11.24 13.58 -27.09
C GLU A 800 12.66 13.00 -27.26
N PRO A 801 13.00 11.90 -26.55
CA PRO A 801 14.30 11.27 -26.71
C PRO A 801 14.50 10.75 -28.14
N LEU A 802 15.62 11.10 -28.76
CA LEU A 802 15.99 10.56 -30.06
C LEU A 802 16.41 9.09 -29.91
N GLU A 803 15.60 8.15 -30.40
CA GLU A 803 15.95 6.73 -30.40
C GLU A 803 16.78 6.37 -31.64
N LEU A 804 18.09 6.18 -31.44
CA LEU A 804 19.00 5.66 -32.46
C LEU A 804 19.38 4.20 -32.17
N THR A 805 19.38 3.37 -33.20
CA THR A 805 19.85 1.98 -33.14
C THR A 805 20.78 1.68 -34.31
N GLY A 806 22.00 1.23 -34.02
CA GLY A 806 22.99 0.92 -35.06
C GLY A 806 23.44 2.14 -35.84
N TRP A 807 23.40 3.33 -35.22
CA TRP A 807 23.74 4.57 -35.89
C TRP A 807 25.23 4.65 -36.27
N VAL A 808 25.47 5.09 -37.50
CA VAL A 808 26.79 5.30 -38.10
C VAL A 808 26.87 6.74 -38.57
N CYS A 809 27.96 7.44 -38.26
CA CYS A 809 28.13 8.82 -38.69
C CYS A 809 28.28 8.94 -40.21
N ASP A 810 27.93 10.10 -40.76
CA ASP A 810 27.94 10.35 -42.21
C ASP A 810 29.29 10.05 -42.85
N GLN A 811 30.39 10.42 -42.18
CA GLN A 811 31.76 10.12 -42.61
C GLN A 811 32.00 8.61 -42.79
N CYS A 812 31.51 7.79 -41.87
CA CYS A 812 31.64 6.33 -41.98
C CYS A 812 30.68 5.76 -43.03
N ASN A 813 29.45 6.29 -43.12
CA ASN A 813 28.50 5.87 -44.15
C ASN A 813 29.03 6.16 -45.56
N GLU A 814 29.65 7.31 -45.79
CA GLU A 814 30.25 7.65 -47.09
C GLU A 814 31.35 6.67 -47.50
N VAL A 815 32.23 6.29 -46.55
CA VAL A 815 33.28 5.29 -46.77
C VAL A 815 32.67 3.92 -47.08
N ILE A 816 31.69 3.47 -46.30
CA ILE A 816 31.01 2.18 -46.54
C ILE A 816 30.33 2.18 -47.92
N MET A 817 29.71 3.29 -48.31
CA MET A 817 29.02 3.41 -49.59
C MET A 817 29.98 3.54 -50.77
N SER A 818 31.16 4.14 -50.60
CA SER A 818 32.19 4.18 -51.64
C SER A 818 32.79 2.79 -51.88
N GLU A 819 33.13 2.05 -50.81
CA GLU A 819 33.64 0.67 -50.89
C GLU A 819 32.62 -0.28 -51.52
N ARG A 820 31.33 -0.15 -51.18
CA ARG A 820 30.25 -0.93 -51.80
C ARG A 820 30.13 -0.64 -53.30
N ARG A 821 30.19 0.64 -53.70
CA ARG A 821 30.17 1.03 -55.12
C ARG A 821 31.35 0.46 -55.88
N GLU A 822 32.53 0.43 -55.27
CA GLU A 822 33.73 -0.12 -55.91
C GLU A 822 33.66 -1.65 -56.02
N ARG A 823 33.19 -2.34 -54.98
CA ARG A 823 32.96 -3.80 -55.02
C ARG A 823 31.92 -4.18 -56.08
N TRP A 824 30.87 -3.38 -56.23
CA TRP A 824 29.85 -3.58 -57.27
C TRP A 824 30.41 -3.31 -58.68
N ARG A 825 31.30 -2.32 -58.84
CA ARG A 825 32.03 -2.07 -60.11
C ARG A 825 33.00 -3.20 -60.47
N ARG A 826 33.60 -3.89 -59.50
CA ARG A 826 34.46 -5.06 -59.75
C ARG A 826 33.62 -6.26 -60.23
N ARG A 827 32.53 -6.57 -59.52
CA ARG A 827 31.58 -7.65 -59.88
C ARG A 827 30.84 -7.48 -61.21
N ARG A 828 30.85 -6.27 -61.78
CA ARG A 828 30.22 -5.97 -63.08
C ARG A 828 31.24 -5.95 -64.22
N ARG A 829 32.54 -5.97 -63.87
CA ARG A 829 33.66 -6.12 -64.82
C ARG A 829 34.08 -7.58 -64.96
N ASP A 830 33.87 -8.38 -63.92
CA ASP A 830 33.78 -9.85 -63.99
C ASP A 830 32.42 -10.26 -64.57
#